data_AF-A0A255R299-F1
#
_entry.id   AF-A0A255R299-F1
#
_cell.length_a   1.000
_cell.length_b   1.000
_cell.length_c   1.000
_cell.angle_alpha   90.00
_cell.angle_beta   90.00
_cell.angle_gamma   90.00
#
_symmetry.space_group_name_H-M   'P 1'
#
loop_
_entity.id
_entity.type
_entity.pdbx_description
1 polymer ?
#
loop_
_entity_poly.entity_id
_entity_poly.type
_entity_poly.pdbx_seq_one_letter_code
_entity_poly.pdbx_strand_id
1 'polypeptide(L)'
;MLERTTASWRCVQASVLIACLVSSAQADNLYVRATGADSNNGRSATYAVRTIAKAVEIARSGDVIYVGAGVYAESCLINSKTSATSQGWLVIYGDQDGRYTGDAGEVVVRPPDSRWAFDIRQSNNVVLYGLTIDPTGTANRLGVRILDCPATYVVACKLNRCHYGIHATRSNLIVYQNIHQENRHAVYAANATSLQVLLSRFTDTRYSVVTQSVGLVTVNGSQFEWIDSADPVRGIHCVDSGMVVQNSQFTKNNICIYGTGITSAQIDRCQFRQAISHGIHVTGTRLAASNCTIDSAQQALMMDASDQAVPLQNVVIEGANIGVVAQGSDYHFANVSMSNCRIALHQSNDCSRLTIGEDETVVFRGNEYAIYSNTLGAVSLTNANPCSLHVTKCDFQNNDRGLLVYGTTTWLRDCQFAGSAYGVTAMSSDTLEIESSNFRGNEAQPADCSHGVYSDARNVSIRQSWFANSRHGLLLQNPVADQVHLQQNVFEDIEYAAIDLRGGSFVFDGSEGNLIRRSLRGIVGQGTTWTVRTASFDNTTAYPLLDYSGQLTVESLQAQGGNVGVYSANSQRLDLHSTSLQSYVHYAVVVHGCQQTSLSDLVASQNQNGVYVDSVDDRTIQLTRCEAVGNAGYGFVLKNITPSVDSQFCTAKDNLYGIVVEDCDLGMAADQHWLIAGNSYGIVYRRGSITLQGLHLEENRVGLHGYDCDVAASDLAIDAADSSMVVYARERVSIVDSRFQDSRVGIHLTTTALPCDVTIRNCAVERTQGHGVYLRDDQEVGLTVSLDGLTIDQGHQGITLVNCDATISTTHLSNLAQNAIYQLGGSGRINRCLINDVTSGWGLVARGLRSDVDATQMIRAANGVLFESNSGRIRNTTITAANYGIYVAGSESNCSVDFVSIANAASIGFVRRDGNAALSNTIIHGQRYGIYDTATSGVLTHDHNLIDAQIPFVGTDAAENEGTGSPRFVDVDAGDLHLASGSPAINAGIDRNTWVDLDGNERPSFDGFEIGAYEYMRPDGSIKVLSWDEVATQ
;
A
#
# COMPACT_ATOMS: atom_id res chain seq x y z
N MET A 1 -62.13 6.90 15.77
CA MET A 1 -63.60 6.71 15.85
C MET A 1 -64.05 5.37 16.46
N LEU A 2 -63.15 4.47 16.89
CA LEU A 2 -63.48 3.23 17.62
C LEU A 2 -63.41 3.34 19.16
N GLU A 3 -63.05 4.50 19.72
CA GLU A 3 -62.85 4.68 21.18
C GLU A 3 -64.14 4.93 21.97
N ARG A 4 -65.23 5.36 21.33
CA ARG A 4 -66.49 5.66 22.04
C ARG A 4 -67.41 4.46 22.24
N THR A 5 -67.21 3.37 21.51
CA THR A 5 -68.02 2.15 21.67
C THR A 5 -67.46 1.23 22.77
N THR A 6 -66.15 1.20 23.02
CA THR A 6 -65.51 0.28 23.99
C THR A 6 -65.77 0.61 25.46
N ALA A 7 -66.01 1.88 25.81
CA ALA A 7 -66.33 2.28 27.20
C ALA A 7 -67.65 1.67 27.71
N SER A 8 -68.63 1.50 26.82
CA SER A 8 -69.94 0.92 27.16
C SER A 8 -69.90 -0.60 27.38
N TRP A 9 -68.98 -1.33 26.72
CA TRP A 9 -68.79 -2.78 26.90
C TRP A 9 -67.95 -3.13 28.15
N ARG A 10 -67.05 -2.24 28.58
CA ARG A 10 -66.16 -2.45 29.75
C ARG A 10 -66.87 -2.35 31.10
N CYS A 11 -67.92 -1.53 31.21
CA CYS A 11 -68.77 -1.47 32.40
C CYS A 11 -69.70 -2.69 32.50
N VAL A 12 -70.16 -3.23 31.36
CA VAL A 12 -71.06 -4.39 31.33
C VAL A 12 -70.38 -5.67 31.87
N GLN A 13 -69.08 -5.89 31.65
CA GLN A 13 -68.40 -7.11 32.14
C GLN A 13 -68.16 -7.15 33.66
N ALA A 14 -67.84 -6.01 34.31
CA ALA A 14 -67.71 -5.95 35.77
C ALA A 14 -69.06 -6.14 36.46
N SER A 15 -70.12 -5.49 35.95
CA SER A 15 -71.48 -5.65 36.46
C SER A 15 -72.04 -7.05 36.20
N VAL A 16 -71.68 -7.71 35.10
CA VAL A 16 -72.04 -9.12 34.80
C VAL A 16 -71.29 -10.09 35.70
N LEU A 17 -70.00 -9.87 35.99
CA LEU A 17 -69.24 -10.70 36.93
C LEU A 17 -69.91 -10.67 38.32
N ILE A 18 -70.26 -9.48 38.82
CA ILE A 18 -70.96 -9.33 40.10
C ILE A 18 -72.38 -9.91 40.03
N ALA A 19 -73.13 -9.67 38.94
CA ALA A 19 -74.47 -10.24 38.77
C ALA A 19 -74.47 -11.78 38.74
N CYS A 20 -73.41 -12.42 38.23
CA CYS A 20 -73.23 -13.86 38.29
C CYS A 20 -72.86 -14.35 39.71
N LEU A 21 -72.06 -13.59 40.45
CA LEU A 21 -71.58 -13.94 41.81
C LEU A 21 -72.63 -13.71 42.92
N VAL A 22 -73.63 -12.87 42.67
CA VAL A 22 -74.70 -12.50 43.63
C VAL A 22 -75.93 -13.43 43.53
N SER A 23 -75.88 -14.49 42.72
CA SER A 23 -77.04 -15.35 42.39
C SER A 23 -77.30 -16.55 43.33
N SER A 24 -76.69 -16.62 44.52
CA SER A 24 -76.98 -17.71 45.47
C SER A 24 -78.24 -17.42 46.29
N ALA A 25 -79.20 -18.36 46.30
CA ALA A 25 -80.53 -18.25 46.89
C ALA A 25 -80.62 -18.16 48.44
N GLN A 26 -79.57 -17.67 49.11
CA GLN A 26 -79.52 -17.53 50.57
C GLN A 26 -78.77 -16.28 51.08
N ALA A 27 -78.64 -15.23 50.26
CA ALA A 27 -77.94 -13.99 50.63
C ALA A 27 -78.85 -13.01 51.37
N ASP A 28 -78.46 -12.57 52.59
CA ASP A 28 -79.05 -11.39 53.21
C ASP A 28 -78.21 -10.14 52.84
N ASN A 29 -78.86 -9.03 52.50
CA ASN A 29 -78.16 -7.76 52.26
C ASN A 29 -77.88 -7.02 53.57
N LEU A 30 -76.66 -6.52 53.73
CA LEU A 30 -76.25 -5.64 54.81
C LEU A 30 -75.92 -4.25 54.28
N TYR A 31 -76.29 -3.21 55.02
CA TYR A 31 -76.12 -1.82 54.63
C TYR A 31 -75.27 -1.09 55.67
N VAL A 32 -74.24 -0.39 55.20
CA VAL A 32 -73.33 0.45 56.00
C VAL A 32 -73.45 1.88 55.49
N ARG A 33 -73.66 2.84 56.40
CA ARG A 33 -73.71 4.27 56.09
C ARG A 33 -72.95 5.05 57.16
N ALA A 34 -72.21 6.10 56.78
CA ALA A 34 -71.53 6.97 57.73
C ALA A 34 -72.48 7.63 58.75
N THR A 35 -73.75 7.79 58.37
CA THR A 35 -74.85 8.32 59.22
C THR A 35 -75.59 7.25 60.03
N GLY A 36 -75.25 5.96 59.86
CA GLY A 36 -75.87 4.83 60.57
C GLY A 36 -75.43 4.71 62.04
N ALA A 37 -75.85 3.62 62.69
CA ALA A 37 -75.49 3.30 64.08
C ALA A 37 -75.16 1.81 64.24
N ASP A 38 -74.05 1.45 64.90
CA ASP A 38 -73.61 0.04 65.08
C ASP A 38 -74.54 -0.79 65.98
N SER A 39 -75.50 -0.16 66.65
CA SER A 39 -76.61 -0.82 67.34
C SER A 39 -77.74 -1.27 66.40
N ASN A 40 -77.76 -0.82 65.14
CA ASN A 40 -78.76 -1.23 64.15
C ASN A 40 -78.48 -2.65 63.65
N ASN A 41 -79.51 -3.29 63.07
CA ASN A 41 -79.39 -4.66 62.53
C ASN A 41 -78.70 -4.74 61.16
N GLY A 42 -78.53 -3.61 60.46
CA GLY A 42 -77.88 -3.54 59.15
C GLY A 42 -78.72 -4.06 57.98
N ARG A 43 -79.97 -4.49 58.17
CA ARG A 43 -80.75 -5.22 57.14
C ARG A 43 -81.51 -4.32 56.14
N SER A 44 -81.39 -3.00 56.26
CA SER A 44 -81.93 -2.03 55.30
C SER A 44 -81.12 -0.73 55.32
N ALA A 45 -81.20 0.08 54.26
CA ALA A 45 -80.51 1.38 54.20
C ALA A 45 -80.91 2.36 55.31
N THR A 46 -82.13 2.28 55.84
CA THR A 46 -82.62 3.12 56.97
C THR A 46 -82.06 2.65 58.32
N TYR A 47 -81.92 1.33 58.50
CA TYR A 47 -81.33 0.73 59.70
C TYR A 47 -79.91 0.21 59.41
N ALA A 48 -79.14 0.98 58.64
CA ALA A 48 -77.75 0.65 58.32
C ALA A 48 -76.87 0.70 59.58
N VAL A 49 -75.88 -0.19 59.67
CA VAL A 49 -74.82 -0.05 60.68
C VAL A 49 -73.88 1.09 60.30
N ARG A 50 -73.12 1.62 61.26
CA ARG A 50 -72.23 2.76 61.03
C ARG A 50 -70.88 2.34 60.44
N THR A 51 -70.40 1.16 60.81
CA THR A 51 -69.05 0.68 60.50
C THR A 51 -69.08 -0.55 59.61
N ILE A 52 -68.09 -0.65 58.72
CA ILE A 52 -67.87 -1.81 57.85
C ILE A 52 -67.48 -3.02 58.69
N ALA A 53 -66.65 -2.83 59.73
CA ALA A 53 -66.24 -3.89 60.64
C ALA A 53 -67.44 -4.53 61.35
N LYS A 54 -68.45 -3.74 61.74
CA LYS A 54 -69.67 -4.27 62.34
C LYS A 54 -70.49 -5.08 61.33
N ALA A 55 -70.62 -4.62 60.10
CA ALA A 55 -71.29 -5.40 59.05
C ALA A 55 -70.56 -6.72 58.76
N VAL A 56 -69.23 -6.70 58.71
CA VAL A 56 -68.41 -7.91 58.54
C VAL A 56 -68.60 -8.90 59.69
N GLU A 57 -68.76 -8.44 60.94
CA GLU A 57 -69.04 -9.30 62.11
C GLU A 57 -70.40 -10.02 61.99
N ILE A 58 -71.40 -9.37 61.39
CA ILE A 58 -72.76 -9.90 61.22
C ILE A 58 -72.84 -10.84 60.00
N ALA A 59 -72.07 -10.54 58.95
CA ALA A 59 -72.15 -11.20 57.66
C ALA A 59 -71.82 -12.70 57.70
N ARG A 60 -72.48 -13.43 56.81
CA ARG A 60 -72.25 -14.85 56.52
C ARG A 60 -71.80 -15.03 55.08
N SER A 61 -71.33 -16.24 54.76
CA SER A 61 -71.01 -16.62 53.37
C SER A 61 -72.24 -16.45 52.47
N GLY A 62 -72.07 -15.75 51.35
CA GLY A 62 -73.16 -15.42 50.42
C GLY A 62 -73.72 -14.01 50.58
N ASP A 63 -73.47 -13.32 51.70
CA ASP A 63 -74.03 -11.98 51.95
C ASP A 63 -73.36 -10.90 51.10
N VAL A 64 -74.11 -9.83 50.82
CA VAL A 64 -73.61 -8.60 50.20
C VAL A 64 -73.68 -7.46 51.20
N ILE A 65 -72.54 -6.83 51.48
CA ILE A 65 -72.41 -5.63 52.31
C ILE A 65 -72.32 -4.42 51.38
N TYR A 66 -73.41 -3.65 51.27
CA TYR A 66 -73.45 -2.37 50.56
C TYR A 66 -72.97 -1.25 51.49
N VAL A 67 -71.92 -0.53 51.08
CA VAL A 67 -71.29 0.54 51.85
C VAL A 67 -71.48 1.87 51.14
N GLY A 68 -72.21 2.79 51.75
CA GLY A 68 -72.51 4.11 51.19
C GLY A 68 -71.32 5.05 51.27
N ALA A 69 -71.37 6.13 50.49
CA ALA A 69 -70.31 7.15 50.47
C ALA A 69 -69.98 7.68 51.86
N GLY A 70 -68.68 7.86 52.13
CA GLY A 70 -68.19 8.26 53.44
C GLY A 70 -66.74 7.88 53.69
N VAL A 71 -66.20 8.36 54.81
CA VAL A 71 -64.85 8.03 55.28
C VAL A 71 -64.97 7.12 56.50
N TYR A 72 -64.45 5.90 56.36
CA TYR A 72 -64.50 4.84 57.37
C TYR A 72 -63.11 4.63 57.96
N ALA A 73 -62.90 5.18 59.15
CA ALA A 73 -61.61 5.14 59.86
C ALA A 73 -61.46 3.85 60.68
N GLU A 74 -61.33 2.71 60.01
CA GLU A 74 -61.43 1.40 60.65
C GLU A 74 -60.60 0.29 59.97
N SER A 75 -60.54 -0.88 60.61
CA SER A 75 -59.84 -2.07 60.13
C SER A 75 -60.79 -3.26 60.18
N CYS A 76 -60.96 -3.95 59.06
CA CYS A 76 -61.94 -5.02 58.90
C CYS A 76 -61.24 -6.39 58.87
N LEU A 77 -61.57 -7.27 59.82
CA LEU A 77 -61.08 -8.67 59.84
C LEU A 77 -62.12 -9.59 59.21
N ILE A 78 -61.75 -10.26 58.13
CA ILE A 78 -62.57 -11.30 57.47
C ILE A 78 -61.86 -12.64 57.67
N ASN A 79 -62.55 -13.62 58.24
CA ASN A 79 -61.98 -14.93 58.51
C ASN A 79 -62.96 -16.07 58.21
N SER A 80 -62.54 -17.31 58.50
CA SER A 80 -63.37 -18.50 58.31
C SER A 80 -64.72 -18.47 59.04
N LYS A 81 -64.88 -17.64 60.08
CA LYS A 81 -66.17 -17.46 60.77
C LYS A 81 -67.15 -16.59 59.97
N THR A 82 -66.65 -15.64 59.19
CA THR A 82 -67.45 -14.74 58.35
C THR A 82 -67.65 -15.25 56.92
N SER A 83 -66.89 -16.26 56.49
CA SER A 83 -66.94 -16.85 55.13
C SER A 83 -66.79 -18.39 55.14
N ALA A 84 -67.76 -19.09 55.70
CA ALA A 84 -67.58 -20.50 56.11
C ALA A 84 -67.96 -21.60 55.09
N THR A 85 -68.49 -21.31 53.88
CA THR A 85 -68.95 -22.39 52.98
C THR A 85 -68.52 -22.20 51.53
N SER A 86 -68.07 -23.29 50.88
CA SER A 86 -67.55 -23.32 49.51
C SER A 86 -68.53 -22.98 48.38
N GLN A 87 -69.75 -22.49 48.70
CA GLN A 87 -70.80 -22.23 47.71
C GLN A 87 -71.29 -20.77 47.61
N GLY A 88 -70.95 -19.87 48.55
CA GLY A 88 -71.43 -18.47 48.54
C GLY A 88 -70.31 -17.42 48.64
N TRP A 89 -70.38 -16.35 47.85
CA TRP A 89 -69.40 -15.25 47.86
C TRP A 89 -69.79 -14.19 48.90
N LEU A 90 -68.84 -13.77 49.74
CA LEU A 90 -69.01 -12.56 50.55
C LEU A 90 -68.58 -11.35 49.71
N VAL A 91 -69.51 -10.43 49.45
CA VAL A 91 -69.24 -9.25 48.62
C VAL A 91 -69.29 -8.00 49.47
N ILE A 92 -68.20 -7.24 49.49
CA ILE A 92 -68.15 -5.90 50.08
C ILE A 92 -68.19 -4.89 48.93
N TYR A 93 -69.33 -4.24 48.79
CA TYR A 93 -69.69 -3.39 47.66
C TYR A 93 -69.70 -1.92 48.07
N GLY A 94 -68.73 -1.15 47.60
CA GLY A 94 -68.75 0.31 47.67
C GLY A 94 -69.82 0.86 46.74
N ASP A 95 -70.91 1.38 47.31
CA ASP A 95 -72.08 1.89 46.63
C ASP A 95 -71.87 3.31 46.11
N GLN A 96 -70.96 3.46 45.13
CA GLN A 96 -70.49 4.77 44.66
C GLN A 96 -71.59 5.65 44.03
N ASP A 97 -72.61 5.04 43.41
CA ASP A 97 -73.75 5.74 42.82
C ASP A 97 -74.91 5.95 43.81
N GLY A 98 -74.78 5.43 45.03
CA GLY A 98 -75.79 5.51 46.08
C GLY A 98 -77.04 4.68 45.81
N ARG A 99 -77.03 3.75 44.84
CA ARG A 99 -78.22 3.02 44.40
C ARG A 99 -78.81 2.14 45.50
N TYR A 100 -77.98 1.57 46.38
CA TYR A 100 -78.40 0.62 47.41
C TYR A 100 -78.53 1.27 48.79
N THR A 101 -77.69 2.24 49.10
CA THR A 101 -77.56 2.88 50.41
C THR A 101 -78.20 4.26 50.46
N GLY A 102 -78.37 4.92 49.31
CA GLY A 102 -78.83 6.30 49.19
C GLY A 102 -77.72 7.35 49.32
N ASP A 103 -76.47 6.94 49.56
CA ASP A 103 -75.32 7.84 49.75
C ASP A 103 -74.37 7.76 48.55
N ALA A 104 -74.55 8.61 47.55
CA ALA A 104 -73.68 8.67 46.37
C ALA A 104 -72.37 9.41 46.65
N GLY A 105 -71.25 8.90 46.12
CA GLY A 105 -69.92 9.46 46.32
C GLY A 105 -68.85 8.40 46.61
N GLU A 106 -67.66 8.84 47.00
CA GLU A 106 -66.54 7.95 47.26
C GLU A 106 -66.67 7.20 48.59
N VAL A 107 -66.38 5.90 48.59
CA VAL A 107 -66.35 5.04 49.78
C VAL A 107 -64.90 4.85 50.20
N VAL A 108 -64.45 5.66 51.16
CA VAL A 108 -63.03 5.72 51.56
C VAL A 108 -62.79 4.96 52.86
N VAL A 109 -61.89 3.97 52.85
CA VAL A 109 -61.45 3.23 54.04
C VAL A 109 -60.05 3.70 54.45
N ARG A 110 -59.93 4.20 55.68
CA ARG A 110 -58.70 4.74 56.27
C ARG A 110 -58.34 3.97 57.54
N PRO A 111 -57.56 2.88 57.45
CA PRO A 111 -57.19 2.15 58.65
C PRO A 111 -56.28 2.99 59.56
N PRO A 112 -56.31 2.75 60.88
CA PRO A 112 -55.30 3.27 61.79
C PRO A 112 -53.88 2.85 61.39
N ASP A 113 -52.87 3.62 61.81
CA ASP A 113 -51.45 3.34 61.54
C ASP A 113 -51.09 1.89 61.90
N SER A 114 -50.33 1.23 61.00
CA SER A 114 -49.92 -0.17 61.14
C SER A 114 -51.05 -1.21 61.21
N ARG A 115 -52.27 -0.87 60.79
CA ARG A 115 -53.39 -1.81 60.65
C ARG A 115 -53.80 -1.93 59.18
N TRP A 116 -54.23 -3.13 58.78
CA TRP A 116 -54.76 -3.38 57.44
C TRP A 116 -56.19 -2.85 57.32
N ALA A 117 -56.53 -2.18 56.21
CA ALA A 117 -57.90 -1.81 55.87
C ALA A 117 -58.81 -3.04 55.84
N PHE A 118 -58.35 -4.09 55.15
CA PHE A 118 -58.98 -5.41 55.13
C PHE A 118 -57.94 -6.48 55.42
N ASP A 119 -58.18 -7.31 56.43
CA ASP A 119 -57.35 -8.46 56.79
C ASP A 119 -58.17 -9.74 56.55
N ILE A 120 -57.96 -10.37 55.41
CA ILE A 120 -58.70 -11.54 54.94
C ILE A 120 -57.84 -12.77 55.19
N ARG A 121 -58.29 -13.68 56.06
CA ARG A 121 -57.50 -14.86 56.44
C ARG A 121 -58.33 -16.14 56.42
N GLN A 122 -57.79 -17.24 55.90
CA GLN A 122 -58.42 -18.56 55.96
C GLN A 122 -59.88 -18.54 55.48
N SER A 123 -60.15 -17.75 54.43
CA SER A 123 -61.48 -17.40 53.94
C SER A 123 -61.65 -17.87 52.51
N ASN A 124 -62.86 -18.30 52.14
CA ASN A 124 -63.19 -18.70 50.78
C ASN A 124 -64.08 -17.64 50.13
N ASN A 125 -63.83 -17.33 48.84
CA ASN A 125 -64.74 -16.58 47.98
C ASN A 125 -65.11 -15.17 48.50
N VAL A 126 -64.11 -14.27 48.60
CA VAL A 126 -64.35 -12.87 49.02
C VAL A 126 -64.17 -11.91 47.84
N VAL A 127 -65.10 -10.96 47.69
CA VAL A 127 -65.01 -9.85 46.73
C VAL A 127 -64.96 -8.51 47.46
N LEU A 128 -63.95 -7.69 47.14
CA LEU A 128 -63.94 -6.26 47.45
C LEU A 128 -64.23 -5.50 46.15
N TYR A 129 -65.29 -4.69 46.12
CA TYR A 129 -65.70 -3.95 44.94
C TYR A 129 -65.86 -2.45 45.21
N GLY A 130 -65.32 -1.59 44.34
CA GLY A 130 -65.68 -0.16 44.31
C GLY A 130 -65.21 0.66 45.51
N LEU A 131 -64.22 0.19 46.27
CA LEU A 131 -63.71 0.87 47.48
C LEU A 131 -62.48 1.72 47.16
N THR A 132 -62.34 2.85 47.86
CA THR A 132 -61.08 3.62 47.92
C THR A 132 -60.37 3.32 49.24
N ILE A 133 -59.18 2.75 49.18
CA ILE A 133 -58.33 2.44 50.33
C ILE A 133 -57.21 3.48 50.38
N ASP A 134 -57.23 4.32 51.40
CA ASP A 134 -56.37 5.51 51.47
C ASP A 134 -55.84 5.79 52.90
N PRO A 135 -54.93 4.95 53.42
CA PRO A 135 -54.31 5.14 54.74
C PRO A 135 -53.53 6.46 54.83
N THR A 136 -53.81 7.26 55.86
CA THR A 136 -53.18 8.58 56.10
C THR A 136 -52.04 8.56 57.13
N GLY A 137 -51.69 7.39 57.64
CA GLY A 137 -50.67 7.21 58.68
C GLY A 137 -49.26 7.58 58.27
N THR A 138 -48.39 7.84 59.25
CA THR A 138 -46.99 8.25 59.01
C THR A 138 -46.03 7.06 58.90
N ALA A 139 -46.44 5.87 59.38
CA ALA A 139 -45.68 4.63 59.26
C ALA A 139 -46.59 3.43 58.90
N ASN A 140 -46.09 2.52 58.04
CA ASN A 140 -46.76 1.29 57.62
C ASN A 140 -48.24 1.49 57.19
N ARG A 141 -48.42 2.20 56.08
CA ARG A 141 -49.72 2.39 55.39
C ARG A 141 -50.18 1.07 54.75
N LEU A 142 -51.11 0.32 55.34
CA LEU A 142 -51.45 -1.04 54.91
C LEU A 142 -52.88 -1.14 54.35
N GLY A 143 -53.01 -1.61 53.11
CA GLY A 143 -54.29 -1.79 52.42
C GLY A 143 -54.96 -3.13 52.75
N VAL A 144 -54.90 -4.08 51.82
CA VAL A 144 -55.54 -5.40 51.91
C VAL A 144 -54.51 -6.50 52.15
N ARG A 145 -54.70 -7.31 53.19
CA ARG A 145 -53.97 -8.58 53.37
C ARG A 145 -54.88 -9.75 53.07
N ILE A 146 -54.34 -10.75 52.38
CA ILE A 146 -55.01 -11.99 52.00
C ILE A 146 -54.09 -13.15 52.37
N LEU A 147 -54.54 -14.04 53.25
CA LEU A 147 -53.71 -15.12 53.79
C LEU A 147 -54.48 -16.43 53.77
N ASP A 148 -53.91 -17.48 53.17
CA ASP A 148 -54.51 -18.82 53.14
C ASP A 148 -55.94 -18.81 52.56
N CYS A 149 -56.18 -18.04 51.48
CA CYS A 149 -57.48 -17.87 50.84
C CYS A 149 -57.45 -18.40 49.38
N PRO A 150 -58.16 -19.49 49.05
CA PRO A 150 -58.05 -20.11 47.73
C PRO A 150 -58.69 -19.29 46.58
N ALA A 151 -59.51 -18.28 46.87
CA ALA A 151 -60.08 -17.36 45.88
C ALA A 151 -60.51 -16.02 46.48
N THR A 152 -59.87 -14.92 46.05
CA THR A 152 -60.23 -13.54 46.44
C THR A 152 -60.16 -12.59 45.25
N TYR A 153 -61.16 -11.69 45.15
CA TYR A 153 -61.32 -10.76 44.04
C TYR A 153 -61.29 -9.33 44.59
N VAL A 154 -60.44 -8.48 44.02
CA VAL A 154 -60.41 -7.04 44.32
C VAL A 154 -60.67 -6.32 43.01
N VAL A 155 -61.80 -5.62 42.92
CA VAL A 155 -62.41 -5.23 41.65
C VAL A 155 -62.82 -3.76 41.69
N ALA A 156 -62.44 -2.97 40.69
CA ALA A 156 -62.80 -1.55 40.56
C ALA A 156 -62.46 -0.71 41.82
N CYS A 157 -61.44 -1.12 42.58
CA CYS A 157 -60.99 -0.43 43.79
C CYS A 157 -59.87 0.56 43.47
N LYS A 158 -59.77 1.62 44.27
CA LYS A 158 -58.63 2.54 44.28
C LYS A 158 -57.78 2.26 45.52
N LEU A 159 -56.48 2.08 45.36
CA LEU A 159 -55.55 1.84 46.46
C LEU A 159 -54.42 2.87 46.36
N ASN A 160 -54.39 3.80 47.31
CA ASN A 160 -53.53 4.98 47.23
C ASN A 160 -52.55 5.02 48.40
N ARG A 161 -51.32 5.47 48.12
CA ARG A 161 -50.32 5.79 49.16
C ARG A 161 -50.06 4.63 50.13
N CYS A 162 -50.22 3.38 49.71
CA CYS A 162 -50.01 2.22 50.57
C CYS A 162 -48.55 1.75 50.52
N HIS A 163 -48.00 1.34 51.66
CA HIS A 163 -46.78 0.53 51.70
C HIS A 163 -47.04 -0.84 51.04
N TYR A 164 -48.15 -1.48 51.39
CA TYR A 164 -48.71 -2.64 50.67
C TYR A 164 -50.16 -2.33 50.31
N GLY A 165 -50.47 -2.19 49.02
CA GLY A 165 -51.83 -2.05 48.52
C GLY A 165 -52.61 -3.35 48.72
N ILE A 166 -52.13 -4.43 48.10
CA ILE A 166 -52.63 -5.80 48.31
C ILE A 166 -51.42 -6.70 48.61
N HIS A 167 -51.50 -7.48 49.68
CA HIS A 167 -50.51 -8.48 50.07
C HIS A 167 -51.20 -9.83 50.22
N ALA A 168 -51.02 -10.71 49.24
CA ALA A 168 -51.57 -12.06 49.19
C ALA A 168 -50.49 -13.13 49.40
N THR A 169 -50.70 -14.05 50.34
CA THR A 169 -49.77 -15.17 50.57
C THR A 169 -50.55 -16.46 50.71
N ARG A 170 -50.08 -17.53 50.03
CA ARG A 170 -50.79 -18.83 49.95
C ARG A 170 -52.25 -18.67 49.53
N SER A 171 -52.48 -17.75 48.60
CA SER A 171 -53.81 -17.31 48.21
C SER A 171 -53.89 -16.99 46.72
N ASN A 172 -54.98 -17.36 46.05
CA ASN A 172 -55.21 -16.95 44.66
C ASN A 172 -55.98 -15.63 44.60
N LEU A 173 -55.54 -14.74 43.71
CA LEU A 173 -56.01 -13.37 43.67
C LEU A 173 -56.36 -12.94 42.24
N ILE A 174 -57.51 -12.29 42.08
CA ILE A 174 -57.88 -11.55 40.88
C ILE A 174 -57.98 -10.05 41.22
N VAL A 175 -57.18 -9.25 40.52
CA VAL A 175 -57.13 -7.78 40.57
C VAL A 175 -57.70 -7.28 39.25
N TYR A 176 -58.91 -6.71 39.24
CA TYR A 176 -59.60 -6.35 38.00
C TYR A 176 -60.04 -4.88 38.01
N GLN A 177 -59.64 -4.10 37.01
CA GLN A 177 -59.99 -2.68 36.89
C GLN A 177 -59.62 -1.82 38.11
N ASN A 178 -58.58 -2.21 38.85
CA ASN A 178 -58.13 -1.43 40.00
C ASN A 178 -57.24 -0.28 39.56
N ILE A 179 -57.25 0.79 40.35
CA ILE A 179 -56.35 1.94 40.22
C ILE A 179 -55.42 1.94 41.44
N HIS A 180 -54.12 1.86 41.20
CA HIS A 180 -53.08 1.87 42.21
C HIS A 180 -52.22 3.12 42.03
N GLN A 181 -52.14 3.98 43.05
CA GLN A 181 -51.39 5.24 42.97
C GLN A 181 -50.44 5.41 44.16
N GLU A 182 -49.21 5.88 43.91
CA GLU A 182 -48.24 6.25 44.96
C GLU A 182 -47.93 5.12 45.97
N ASN A 183 -48.08 3.86 45.54
CA ASN A 183 -47.85 2.71 46.41
C ASN A 183 -46.37 2.32 46.40
N ARG A 184 -45.86 1.81 47.53
CA ARG A 184 -44.54 1.16 47.55
C ARG A 184 -44.63 -0.23 46.89
N HIS A 185 -45.59 -1.04 47.32
CA HIS A 185 -45.93 -2.33 46.71
C HIS A 185 -47.44 -2.34 46.42
N ALA A 186 -47.88 -2.24 45.15
CA ALA A 186 -49.31 -2.20 44.85
C ALA A 186 -49.96 -3.58 44.98
N VAL A 187 -49.38 -4.61 44.34
CA VAL A 187 -49.82 -6.00 44.46
C VAL A 187 -48.60 -6.86 44.74
N TYR A 188 -48.62 -7.54 45.89
CA TYR A 188 -47.62 -8.53 46.28
C TYR A 188 -48.31 -9.89 46.44
N ALA A 189 -47.84 -10.93 45.73
CA ALA A 189 -48.37 -12.27 45.82
C ALA A 189 -47.26 -13.33 46.03
N ALA A 190 -47.38 -14.19 47.02
CA ALA A 190 -46.38 -15.23 47.28
C ALA A 190 -46.99 -16.61 47.54
N ASN A 191 -46.31 -17.67 47.10
CA ASN A 191 -46.66 -19.08 47.34
C ASN A 191 -48.09 -19.43 46.90
N ALA A 192 -48.51 -18.99 45.72
CA ALA A 192 -49.88 -19.13 45.22
C ALA A 192 -49.92 -19.95 43.93
N THR A 193 -51.09 -20.49 43.57
CA THR A 193 -51.24 -21.17 42.27
C THR A 193 -51.50 -20.18 41.13
N SER A 194 -52.19 -19.06 41.41
CA SER A 194 -52.47 -18.05 40.40
C SER A 194 -52.60 -16.62 40.95
N LEU A 195 -52.15 -15.66 40.15
CA LEU A 195 -52.45 -14.22 40.28
C LEU A 195 -52.91 -13.71 38.92
N GLN A 196 -54.03 -12.99 38.86
CA GLN A 196 -54.48 -12.30 37.65
C GLN A 196 -54.60 -10.80 37.91
N VAL A 197 -53.97 -9.98 37.08
CA VAL A 197 -54.03 -8.52 37.08
C VAL A 197 -54.56 -8.06 35.73
N LEU A 198 -55.81 -7.61 35.71
CA LEU A 198 -56.58 -7.42 34.50
C LEU A 198 -57.09 -5.98 34.44
N LEU A 199 -56.91 -5.32 33.29
CA LEU A 199 -57.43 -3.99 32.99
C LEU A 199 -57.15 -2.93 34.08
N SER A 200 -56.06 -3.09 34.83
CA SER A 200 -55.74 -2.26 36.00
C SER A 200 -54.70 -1.20 35.65
N ARG A 201 -54.69 -0.10 36.39
CA ARG A 201 -53.75 1.02 36.19
C ARG A 201 -52.89 1.22 37.42
N PHE A 202 -51.58 1.32 37.21
CA PHE A 202 -50.57 1.57 38.22
C PHE A 202 -49.86 2.87 37.86
N THR A 203 -50.00 3.89 38.70
CA THR A 203 -49.36 5.20 38.52
C THR A 203 -48.49 5.48 39.72
N ASP A 204 -47.27 5.97 39.48
CA ASP A 204 -46.34 6.38 40.54
C ASP A 204 -46.16 5.33 41.66
N THR A 205 -46.19 4.05 41.28
CA THR A 205 -46.02 2.93 42.21
C THR A 205 -44.62 2.31 42.07
N ARG A 206 -43.86 2.22 43.17
CA ARG A 206 -42.46 1.74 43.16
C ARG A 206 -42.32 0.28 42.71
N TYR A 207 -43.18 -0.61 43.20
CA TYR A 207 -43.28 -1.98 42.75
C TYR A 207 -44.75 -2.30 42.44
N SER A 208 -45.12 -2.35 41.16
CA SER A 208 -46.54 -2.46 40.78
C SER A 208 -47.09 -3.86 41.00
N VAL A 209 -46.44 -4.88 40.45
CA VAL A 209 -46.76 -6.28 40.69
C VAL A 209 -45.49 -7.02 41.11
N VAL A 210 -45.52 -7.65 42.28
CA VAL A 210 -44.43 -8.45 42.83
C VAL A 210 -44.91 -9.85 43.10
N THR A 211 -44.22 -10.86 42.58
CA THR A 211 -44.54 -12.26 42.84
C THR A 211 -43.34 -13.10 43.24
N GLN A 212 -43.59 -14.09 44.08
CA GLN A 212 -42.61 -15.10 44.47
C GLN A 212 -43.27 -16.48 44.55
N SER A 213 -42.74 -17.45 43.80
CA SER A 213 -43.25 -18.84 43.81
C SER A 213 -44.75 -18.91 43.49
N VAL A 214 -45.17 -18.23 42.41
CA VAL A 214 -46.56 -18.26 41.92
C VAL A 214 -46.65 -19.12 40.67
N GLY A 215 -47.55 -20.10 40.66
CA GLY A 215 -47.70 -21.04 39.54
C GLY A 215 -47.88 -20.33 38.19
N LEU A 216 -48.84 -19.42 38.09
CA LEU A 216 -49.03 -18.56 36.91
C LEU A 216 -49.47 -17.14 37.29
N VAL A 217 -48.75 -16.15 36.78
CA VAL A 217 -49.07 -14.73 36.86
C VAL A 217 -49.60 -14.27 35.51
N THR A 218 -50.84 -13.81 35.45
CA THR A 218 -51.45 -13.27 34.22
C THR A 218 -51.66 -11.77 34.37
N VAL A 219 -51.02 -10.98 33.52
CA VAL A 219 -51.25 -9.53 33.41
C VAL A 219 -51.82 -9.24 32.04
N ASN A 220 -53.03 -8.69 31.95
CA ASN A 220 -53.68 -8.42 30.66
C ASN A 220 -54.35 -7.05 30.62
N GLY A 221 -54.08 -6.27 29.57
CA GLY A 221 -54.74 -4.99 29.31
C GLY A 221 -54.45 -3.91 30.35
N SER A 222 -53.35 -4.03 31.10
CA SER A 222 -53.02 -3.16 32.23
C SER A 222 -52.01 -2.07 31.83
N GLN A 223 -52.03 -0.96 32.56
CA GLN A 223 -51.17 0.21 32.32
C GLN A 223 -50.27 0.48 33.52
N PHE A 224 -48.98 0.63 33.26
CA PHE A 224 -47.95 0.94 34.24
C PHE A 224 -47.28 2.25 33.82
N GLU A 225 -47.45 3.30 34.63
CA GLU A 225 -46.99 4.64 34.31
C GLU A 225 -46.23 5.24 35.48
N TRP A 226 -45.12 5.89 35.17
CA TRP A 226 -44.31 6.62 36.14
C TRP A 226 -44.14 8.07 35.68
N ILE A 227 -44.64 9.01 36.47
CA ILE A 227 -44.73 10.43 36.11
C ILE A 227 -43.67 11.24 36.84
N ASP A 228 -43.42 10.98 38.14
CA ASP A 228 -42.53 11.85 38.94
C ASP A 228 -41.97 11.19 40.21
N SER A 229 -40.69 10.78 40.23
CA SER A 229 -39.89 10.51 41.45
C SER A 229 -38.48 9.96 41.16
N ALA A 230 -37.53 10.21 42.07
CA ALA A 230 -36.11 9.82 42.01
C ALA A 230 -35.83 8.32 42.29
N ASP A 231 -36.84 7.54 42.69
CA ASP A 231 -36.68 6.13 43.07
C ASP A 231 -36.81 5.17 41.85
N PRO A 232 -36.01 4.08 41.78
CA PRO A 232 -36.14 3.10 40.71
C PRO A 232 -37.43 2.28 40.86
N VAL A 233 -38.18 2.19 39.75
CA VAL A 233 -39.52 1.58 39.71
C VAL A 233 -39.58 0.32 38.86
N ARG A 234 -40.26 -0.68 39.39
CA ARG A 234 -40.53 -1.94 38.69
C ARG A 234 -42.01 -2.08 38.37
N GLY A 235 -42.33 -2.29 37.09
CA GLY A 235 -43.67 -2.64 36.65
C GLY A 235 -44.05 -4.02 37.20
N ILE A 236 -43.47 -5.06 36.61
CA ILE A 236 -43.64 -6.45 37.05
C ILE A 236 -42.30 -6.97 37.58
N HIS A 237 -42.31 -7.56 38.75
CA HIS A 237 -41.16 -8.22 39.38
C HIS A 237 -41.57 -9.64 39.80
N CYS A 238 -41.15 -10.65 39.04
CA CYS A 238 -41.52 -12.04 39.25
C CYS A 238 -40.30 -12.89 39.61
N VAL A 239 -40.45 -13.76 40.59
CA VAL A 239 -39.42 -14.72 41.03
C VAL A 239 -40.03 -16.11 41.09
N ASP A 240 -39.34 -17.12 40.54
CA ASP A 240 -39.73 -18.54 40.58
C ASP A 240 -41.19 -18.80 40.16
N SER A 241 -41.65 -18.11 39.10
CA SER A 241 -43.05 -18.08 38.70
C SER A 241 -43.24 -18.32 37.20
N GLY A 242 -44.43 -18.78 36.78
CA GLY A 242 -44.87 -18.68 35.38
C GLY A 242 -45.51 -17.32 35.11
N MET A 243 -45.39 -16.79 33.90
CA MET A 243 -45.86 -15.44 33.57
C MET A 243 -46.44 -15.33 32.15
N VAL A 244 -47.60 -14.70 32.04
CA VAL A 244 -48.23 -14.28 30.78
C VAL A 244 -48.57 -12.80 30.87
N VAL A 245 -47.96 -11.96 30.03
CA VAL A 245 -48.20 -10.51 29.99
C VAL A 245 -48.70 -10.14 28.61
N GLN A 246 -49.92 -9.60 28.53
CA GLN A 246 -50.61 -9.34 27.27
C GLN A 246 -51.23 -7.95 27.21
N ASN A 247 -51.27 -7.35 26.02
CA ASN A 247 -51.99 -6.10 25.73
C ASN A 247 -51.71 -4.96 26.73
N SER A 248 -50.50 -4.93 27.31
CA SER A 248 -50.17 -4.05 28.43
C SER A 248 -49.16 -2.99 28.03
N GLN A 249 -49.23 -1.83 28.69
CA GLN A 249 -48.37 -0.69 28.40
C GLN A 249 -47.54 -0.31 29.62
N PHE A 250 -46.25 -0.07 29.40
CA PHE A 250 -45.29 0.42 30.39
C PHE A 250 -44.71 1.74 29.90
N THR A 251 -44.73 2.78 30.72
CA THR A 251 -44.25 4.12 30.37
C THR A 251 -43.38 4.66 31.51
N LYS A 252 -42.11 4.97 31.20
CA LYS A 252 -41.13 5.57 32.12
C LYS A 252 -40.77 4.73 33.35
N ASN A 253 -41.07 3.44 33.35
CA ASN A 253 -40.61 2.54 34.42
C ASN A 253 -39.08 2.37 34.37
N ASN A 254 -38.43 2.18 35.52
CA ASN A 254 -37.00 1.87 35.54
C ASN A 254 -36.73 0.48 34.93
N ILE A 255 -37.46 -0.53 35.40
CA ILE A 255 -37.53 -1.84 34.74
C ILE A 255 -39.01 -2.17 34.52
N CYS A 256 -39.41 -2.39 33.27
CA CYS A 256 -40.82 -2.65 32.99
C CYS A 256 -41.21 -4.07 33.43
N ILE A 257 -40.45 -5.07 32.97
CA ILE A 257 -40.62 -6.47 33.38
C ILE A 257 -39.28 -7.03 33.85
N TYR A 258 -39.24 -7.50 35.10
CA TYR A 258 -38.12 -8.20 35.70
C TYR A 258 -38.55 -9.60 36.13
N GLY A 259 -37.83 -10.62 35.67
CA GLY A 259 -38.08 -12.02 36.00
C GLY A 259 -36.79 -12.78 36.30
N THR A 260 -36.77 -13.58 37.37
CA THR A 260 -35.68 -14.54 37.62
C THR A 260 -36.25 -15.88 38.07
N GLY A 261 -35.62 -16.98 37.64
CA GLY A 261 -36.13 -18.34 37.89
C GLY A 261 -37.46 -18.62 37.20
N ILE A 262 -37.74 -17.97 36.07
CA ILE A 262 -39.06 -18.03 35.41
C ILE A 262 -39.27 -19.39 34.73
N THR A 263 -40.35 -20.09 35.08
CA THR A 263 -40.67 -21.42 34.55
C THR A 263 -41.28 -21.37 33.15
N SER A 264 -41.92 -20.25 32.82
CA SER A 264 -42.36 -19.90 31.47
C SER A 264 -42.73 -18.41 31.41
N ALA A 265 -42.39 -17.73 30.32
CA ALA A 265 -42.81 -16.36 30.05
C ALA A 265 -43.38 -16.24 28.62
N GLN A 266 -44.60 -15.70 28.51
CA GLN A 266 -45.15 -15.24 27.23
C GLN A 266 -45.50 -13.75 27.34
N ILE A 267 -44.77 -12.91 26.61
CA ILE A 267 -44.98 -11.46 26.56
C ILE A 267 -45.51 -11.12 25.17
N ASP A 268 -46.78 -10.73 25.06
CA ASP A 268 -47.44 -10.58 23.77
C ASP A 268 -48.24 -9.28 23.66
N ARG A 269 -48.15 -8.56 22.53
CA ARG A 269 -48.86 -7.28 22.30
C ARG A 269 -48.59 -6.22 23.36
N CYS A 270 -47.36 -6.11 23.84
CA CYS A 270 -46.98 -5.13 24.88
C CYS A 270 -46.23 -3.92 24.30
N GLN A 271 -46.42 -2.76 24.94
CA GLN A 271 -45.73 -1.52 24.57
C GLN A 271 -44.88 -1.03 25.74
N PHE A 272 -43.60 -0.76 25.48
CA PHE A 272 -42.63 -0.27 26.45
C PHE A 272 -42.10 1.06 25.96
N ARG A 273 -42.37 2.14 26.69
CA ARG A 273 -41.99 3.50 26.28
C ARG A 273 -41.09 4.13 27.33
N GLN A 274 -39.91 4.58 26.92
CA GLN A 274 -38.94 5.31 27.74
C GLN A 274 -38.52 4.54 28.99
N ALA A 275 -38.19 3.25 28.85
CA ALA A 275 -37.71 2.46 29.98
C ALA A 275 -36.34 2.99 30.44
N ILE A 276 -36.17 3.35 31.71
CA ILE A 276 -34.92 4.02 32.16
C ILE A 276 -33.74 3.03 32.15
N SER A 277 -33.98 1.77 32.51
CA SER A 277 -32.95 0.72 32.56
C SER A 277 -33.28 -0.44 31.64
N HIS A 278 -34.38 -1.16 31.87
CA HIS A 278 -34.73 -2.33 31.06
C HIS A 278 -36.19 -2.32 30.62
N GLY A 279 -36.45 -2.63 29.34
CA GLY A 279 -37.78 -3.02 28.88
C GLY A 279 -38.14 -4.38 29.47
N ILE A 280 -37.45 -5.42 29.01
CA ILE A 280 -37.63 -6.80 29.48
C ILE A 280 -36.30 -7.34 29.97
N HIS A 281 -36.27 -7.84 31.21
CA HIS A 281 -35.15 -8.58 31.77
C HIS A 281 -35.67 -9.85 32.44
N VAL A 282 -35.55 -11.00 31.77
CA VAL A 282 -36.13 -12.26 32.25
C VAL A 282 -35.15 -13.42 32.09
N THR A 283 -34.87 -14.14 33.18
CA THR A 283 -34.12 -15.41 33.14
C THR A 283 -35.03 -16.58 33.52
N GLY A 284 -34.85 -17.73 32.87
CA GLY A 284 -35.76 -18.85 33.02
C GLY A 284 -35.49 -20.03 32.07
N THR A 285 -36.55 -20.74 31.69
CA THR A 285 -36.45 -21.95 30.86
C THR A 285 -37.20 -21.83 29.52
N ARG A 286 -38.47 -21.39 29.52
CA ARG A 286 -39.29 -21.26 28.31
C ARG A 286 -39.77 -19.82 28.15
N LEU A 287 -39.05 -19.04 27.36
CA LEU A 287 -39.25 -17.60 27.24
C LEU A 287 -39.65 -17.26 25.81
N ALA A 288 -40.61 -16.34 25.63
CA ALA A 288 -41.01 -15.85 24.32
C ALA A 288 -41.53 -14.41 24.40
N ALA A 289 -41.25 -13.60 23.37
CA ALA A 289 -41.85 -12.28 23.19
C ALA A 289 -42.41 -12.11 21.77
N SER A 290 -43.61 -11.56 21.65
CA SER A 290 -44.25 -11.36 20.35
C SER A 290 -45.08 -10.08 20.26
N ASN A 291 -45.14 -9.48 19.07
CA ASN A 291 -45.95 -8.28 18.80
C ASN A 291 -45.67 -7.12 19.76
N CYS A 292 -44.40 -6.94 20.15
CA CYS A 292 -44.00 -5.96 21.17
C CYS A 292 -43.30 -4.75 20.52
N THR A 293 -43.49 -3.58 21.10
CA THR A 293 -42.74 -2.37 20.74
C THR A 293 -41.99 -1.83 21.94
N ILE A 294 -40.68 -1.65 21.82
CA ILE A 294 -39.84 -0.96 22.81
C ILE A 294 -39.32 0.32 22.16
N ASP A 295 -39.82 1.46 22.63
CA ASP A 295 -39.36 2.80 22.24
C ASP A 295 -38.54 3.37 23.39
N SER A 296 -37.24 3.55 23.15
CA SER A 296 -36.25 4.12 24.06
C SER A 296 -36.04 3.31 25.35
N ALA A 297 -34.86 2.68 25.47
CA ALA A 297 -34.44 1.98 26.69
C ALA A 297 -32.91 1.95 26.83
N GLN A 298 -32.38 1.84 28.05
CA GLN A 298 -30.94 1.55 28.20
C GLN A 298 -30.61 0.14 27.69
N GLN A 299 -31.43 -0.84 28.02
CA GLN A 299 -31.47 -2.17 27.40
C GLN A 299 -32.92 -2.53 27.07
N ALA A 300 -33.26 -2.76 25.80
CA ALA A 300 -34.64 -3.03 25.43
C ALA A 300 -35.07 -4.43 25.86
N LEU A 301 -34.28 -5.46 25.54
CA LEU A 301 -34.64 -6.85 25.77
C LEU A 301 -33.43 -7.71 26.15
N MET A 302 -33.55 -8.40 27.27
CA MET A 302 -32.68 -9.48 27.72
C MET A 302 -33.57 -10.64 28.16
N MET A 303 -33.52 -11.76 27.45
CA MET A 303 -34.24 -12.99 27.81
C MET A 303 -33.28 -14.17 27.76
N ASP A 304 -33.06 -14.82 28.89
CA ASP A 304 -32.08 -15.90 29.04
C ASP A 304 -32.77 -17.21 29.46
N ALA A 305 -32.86 -18.15 28.53
CA ALA A 305 -33.46 -19.46 28.66
C ALA A 305 -32.39 -20.57 28.74
N SER A 306 -32.43 -21.40 29.80
CA SER A 306 -31.35 -22.34 30.12
C SER A 306 -30.94 -23.32 29.01
N ASP A 307 -31.84 -23.69 28.09
CA ASP A 307 -31.59 -24.78 27.12
C ASP A 307 -32.29 -24.61 25.76
N GLN A 308 -32.88 -23.44 25.45
CA GLN A 308 -33.65 -23.22 24.23
C GLN A 308 -33.41 -21.82 23.68
N ALA A 309 -33.37 -21.69 22.35
CA ALA A 309 -33.35 -20.38 21.71
C ALA A 309 -34.66 -19.63 21.98
N VAL A 310 -34.56 -18.33 22.24
CA VAL A 310 -35.71 -17.49 22.61
C VAL A 310 -36.40 -16.95 21.35
N PRO A 311 -37.66 -17.35 21.06
CA PRO A 311 -38.40 -16.80 19.93
C PRO A 311 -38.82 -15.35 20.17
N LEU A 312 -38.46 -14.49 19.22
CA LEU A 312 -38.90 -13.09 19.10
C LEU A 312 -39.67 -12.94 17.79
N GLN A 313 -40.95 -12.58 17.87
CA GLN A 313 -41.82 -12.44 16.69
C GLN A 313 -42.46 -11.06 16.61
N ASN A 314 -42.35 -10.34 15.50
CA ASN A 314 -42.95 -9.00 15.33
C ASN A 314 -42.53 -8.03 16.46
N VAL A 315 -41.23 -7.98 16.77
CA VAL A 315 -40.68 -7.12 17.84
C VAL A 315 -40.01 -5.91 17.22
N VAL A 316 -40.42 -4.71 17.63
CA VAL A 316 -39.86 -3.44 17.14
C VAL A 316 -39.13 -2.75 18.28
N ILE A 317 -37.86 -2.46 18.10
CA ILE A 317 -37.00 -1.74 19.04
C ILE A 317 -36.49 -0.47 18.36
N GLU A 318 -36.71 0.67 19.00
CA GLU A 318 -36.34 2.00 18.50
C GLU A 318 -35.58 2.77 19.59
N GLY A 319 -34.43 3.37 19.25
CA GLY A 319 -33.78 4.36 20.12
C GLY A 319 -33.17 3.81 21.42
N ALA A 320 -32.83 2.52 21.48
CA ALA A 320 -32.24 1.91 22.68
C ALA A 320 -30.71 2.08 22.73
N ASN A 321 -30.11 2.19 23.91
CA ASN A 321 -28.65 2.10 24.01
C ASN A 321 -28.16 0.68 23.68
N ILE A 322 -28.89 -0.36 24.13
CA ILE A 322 -28.73 -1.73 23.60
C ILE A 322 -30.11 -2.29 23.27
N GLY A 323 -30.30 -2.82 22.06
CA GLY A 323 -31.54 -3.44 21.63
C GLY A 323 -31.75 -4.79 22.30
N VAL A 324 -31.17 -5.84 21.73
CA VAL A 324 -31.19 -7.19 22.30
C VAL A 324 -29.83 -7.54 22.88
N VAL A 325 -29.83 -8.08 24.10
CA VAL A 325 -28.64 -8.66 24.71
C VAL A 325 -28.77 -10.19 24.73
N ALA A 326 -27.85 -10.86 24.04
CA ALA A 326 -27.65 -12.29 24.13
C ALA A 326 -26.62 -12.58 25.21
N GLN A 327 -27.13 -12.95 26.39
CA GLN A 327 -26.30 -13.29 27.55
C GLN A 327 -25.99 -14.78 27.64
N GLY A 328 -26.95 -15.66 27.87
CA GLY A 328 -26.69 -17.11 27.90
C GLY A 328 -27.31 -17.88 26.72
N SER A 329 -28.26 -17.26 26.02
CA SER A 329 -29.14 -17.92 25.06
C SER A 329 -28.99 -17.40 23.64
N ASP A 330 -29.23 -18.29 22.68
CA ASP A 330 -29.48 -17.92 21.28
C ASP A 330 -30.93 -17.41 21.11
N TYR A 331 -31.24 -16.81 19.96
CA TYR A 331 -32.55 -16.24 19.66
C TYR A 331 -33.08 -16.77 18.32
N HIS A 332 -34.41 -16.76 18.17
CA HIS A 332 -35.07 -16.96 16.89
C HIS A 332 -35.79 -15.69 16.47
N PHE A 333 -35.28 -15.03 15.42
CA PHE A 333 -35.81 -13.74 14.96
C PHE A 333 -36.83 -13.92 13.82
N ALA A 334 -38.08 -13.55 14.07
CA ALA A 334 -39.13 -13.52 13.06
C ALA A 334 -39.75 -12.11 12.98
N ASN A 335 -39.40 -11.36 11.95
CA ASN A 335 -39.84 -9.97 11.73
C ASN A 335 -39.49 -9.07 12.93
N VAL A 336 -38.20 -8.99 13.24
CA VAL A 336 -37.66 -8.15 14.32
C VAL A 336 -36.94 -6.95 13.71
N SER A 337 -37.15 -5.74 14.23
CA SER A 337 -36.44 -4.54 13.77
C SER A 337 -35.78 -3.83 14.93
N MET A 338 -34.51 -3.46 14.77
CA MET A 338 -33.72 -2.72 15.75
C MET A 338 -33.16 -1.47 15.06
N SER A 339 -33.66 -0.31 15.47
CA SER A 339 -33.41 0.96 14.76
C SER A 339 -32.95 2.05 15.71
N ASN A 340 -32.04 2.90 15.21
CA ASN A 340 -31.48 4.05 15.93
C ASN A 340 -30.92 3.70 17.32
N CYS A 341 -30.41 2.48 17.49
CA CYS A 341 -29.79 2.03 18.71
C CYS A 341 -28.28 2.33 18.70
N ARG A 342 -27.68 2.51 19.88
CA ARG A 342 -26.21 2.51 19.94
C ARG A 342 -25.68 1.12 19.56
N ILE A 343 -26.18 0.06 20.20
CA ILE A 343 -25.92 -1.32 19.80
C ILE A 343 -27.27 -1.98 19.53
N ALA A 344 -27.52 -2.45 18.31
CA ALA A 344 -28.76 -3.18 18.04
C ALA A 344 -28.74 -4.58 18.70
N LEU A 345 -27.75 -5.41 18.39
CA LEU A 345 -27.61 -6.75 18.95
C LEU A 345 -26.24 -6.92 19.62
N HIS A 346 -26.26 -7.30 20.90
CA HIS A 346 -25.04 -7.51 21.70
C HIS A 346 -24.91 -8.98 22.11
N GLN A 347 -23.83 -9.65 21.69
CA GLN A 347 -23.43 -10.97 22.24
C GLN A 347 -22.44 -10.76 23.38
N SER A 348 -22.80 -11.19 24.59
CA SER A 348 -21.88 -11.16 25.72
C SER A 348 -21.00 -12.42 25.77
N ASN A 349 -19.99 -12.38 26.63
CA ASN A 349 -19.07 -13.47 26.91
C ASN A 349 -19.70 -14.74 27.51
N ASP A 350 -20.94 -14.66 27.99
CA ASP A 350 -21.68 -15.81 28.51
C ASP A 350 -22.40 -16.56 27.36
N CYS A 351 -22.51 -15.95 26.18
CA CYS A 351 -23.30 -16.45 25.06
C CYS A 351 -22.39 -17.23 24.09
N SER A 352 -22.30 -18.54 24.33
CA SER A 352 -21.43 -19.43 23.53
C SER A 352 -21.74 -19.45 22.03
N ARG A 353 -22.99 -19.13 21.65
CA ARG A 353 -23.44 -19.12 20.26
C ARG A 353 -24.57 -18.13 20.06
N LEU A 354 -24.42 -17.30 19.03
CA LEU A 354 -25.47 -16.43 18.50
C LEU A 354 -25.64 -16.69 17.00
N THR A 355 -26.88 -16.96 16.59
CA THR A 355 -27.21 -17.29 15.20
C THR A 355 -28.24 -16.29 14.66
N ILE A 356 -28.02 -15.82 13.43
CA ILE A 356 -29.06 -15.26 12.57
C ILE A 356 -29.14 -16.16 11.33
N GLY A 357 -30.16 -17.01 11.31
CA GLY A 357 -30.36 -18.05 10.30
C GLY A 357 -30.92 -17.53 8.97
N GLU A 358 -30.91 -18.38 7.96
CA GLU A 358 -31.42 -18.04 6.61
C GLU A 358 -32.93 -17.75 6.58
N ASP A 359 -33.69 -18.42 7.45
CA ASP A 359 -35.14 -18.26 7.58
C ASP A 359 -35.53 -17.14 8.57
N GLU A 360 -34.52 -16.52 9.21
CA GLU A 360 -34.74 -15.47 10.20
C GLU A 360 -34.79 -14.09 9.55
N THR A 361 -35.62 -13.23 10.11
CA THR A 361 -35.89 -11.90 9.53
C THR A 361 -35.65 -10.82 10.57
N VAL A 362 -34.49 -10.17 10.45
CA VAL A 362 -34.06 -9.07 11.31
C VAL A 362 -33.66 -7.85 10.47
N VAL A 363 -34.05 -6.65 10.90
CA VAL A 363 -33.73 -5.38 10.23
C VAL A 363 -32.89 -4.52 11.16
N PHE A 364 -31.72 -4.10 10.68
CA PHE A 364 -30.81 -3.17 11.36
C PHE A 364 -30.77 -1.83 10.63
N ARG A 365 -31.14 -0.72 11.27
CA ARG A 365 -31.15 0.58 10.62
C ARG A 365 -30.69 1.72 11.53
N GLY A 366 -29.78 2.57 11.05
CA GLY A 366 -29.38 3.80 11.75
C GLY A 366 -28.69 3.55 13.09
N ASN A 367 -28.16 2.34 13.31
CA ASN A 367 -27.49 2.01 14.57
C ASN A 367 -26.03 2.45 14.54
N GLU A 368 -25.44 2.75 15.71
CA GLU A 368 -23.98 2.98 15.81
C GLU A 368 -23.22 1.67 15.52
N TYR A 369 -23.70 0.54 16.07
CA TYR A 369 -23.28 -0.82 15.74
C TYR A 369 -24.50 -1.69 15.47
N ALA A 370 -24.55 -2.37 14.32
CA ALA A 370 -25.61 -3.36 14.08
C ALA A 370 -25.42 -4.59 14.96
N ILE A 371 -24.21 -5.15 15.01
CA ILE A 371 -23.87 -6.25 15.91
C ILE A 371 -22.55 -5.93 16.62
N TYR A 372 -22.58 -6.03 17.94
CA TYR A 372 -21.40 -5.99 18.80
C TYR A 372 -21.26 -7.35 19.49
N SER A 373 -20.19 -8.09 19.18
CA SER A 373 -19.87 -9.33 19.88
C SER A 373 -18.59 -9.14 20.67
N ASN A 374 -18.68 -9.24 22.00
CA ASN A 374 -17.50 -9.15 22.86
C ASN A 374 -17.50 -10.30 23.85
N THR A 375 -16.70 -11.31 23.51
CA THR A 375 -16.64 -12.56 24.24
C THR A 375 -15.32 -12.75 24.99
N LEU A 376 -14.51 -11.69 25.07
CA LEU A 376 -13.30 -11.66 25.89
C LEU A 376 -13.70 -11.46 27.36
N GLY A 377 -13.64 -12.55 28.14
CA GLY A 377 -13.84 -12.50 29.59
C GLY A 377 -12.59 -11.99 30.35
N ALA A 378 -12.77 -11.64 31.63
CA ALA A 378 -11.67 -11.25 32.54
C ALA A 378 -10.70 -12.40 32.89
N VAL A 379 -11.01 -13.65 32.49
CA VAL A 379 -10.24 -14.85 32.81
C VAL A 379 -10.20 -15.76 31.59
N SER A 380 -8.98 -16.05 31.11
CA SER A 380 -8.62 -17.13 30.16
C SER A 380 -8.60 -16.77 28.67
N LEU A 381 -7.42 -16.37 28.20
CA LEU A 381 -6.94 -16.56 26.81
C LEU A 381 -6.59 -18.05 26.51
N THR A 382 -7.00 -18.98 27.37
CA THR A 382 -6.59 -20.40 27.34
C THR A 382 -7.75 -21.40 27.27
N ASN A 383 -9.01 -20.97 27.11
CA ASN A 383 -10.14 -21.89 27.06
C ASN A 383 -10.46 -22.36 25.64
N ALA A 384 -10.63 -23.68 25.52
CA ALA A 384 -10.78 -24.49 24.31
C ALA A 384 -12.17 -24.43 23.65
N ASN A 385 -12.91 -23.33 23.74
CA ASN A 385 -14.16 -23.13 22.98
C ASN A 385 -14.42 -21.63 22.77
N PRO A 386 -14.05 -21.04 21.61
CA PRO A 386 -14.40 -19.66 21.30
C PRO A 386 -15.92 -19.56 21.12
N CYS A 387 -16.52 -18.47 21.59
CA CYS A 387 -17.90 -18.17 21.27
C CYS A 387 -18.06 -18.03 19.74
N SER A 388 -19.25 -18.34 19.24
CA SER A 388 -19.55 -18.35 17.80
C SER A 388 -20.63 -17.33 17.43
N LEU A 389 -20.44 -16.68 16.28
CA LEU A 389 -21.41 -15.80 15.64
C LEU A 389 -21.64 -16.29 14.21
N HIS A 390 -22.88 -16.67 13.89
CA HIS A 390 -23.28 -17.08 12.55
C HIS A 390 -24.33 -16.12 12.02
N VAL A 391 -24.09 -15.48 10.88
CA VAL A 391 -25.01 -14.49 10.30
C VAL A 391 -25.19 -14.77 8.82
N THR A 392 -26.43 -14.97 8.39
CA THR A 392 -26.79 -15.25 7.00
C THR A 392 -27.86 -14.29 6.50
N LYS A 393 -27.73 -13.80 5.26
CA LYS A 393 -28.73 -12.97 4.54
C LYS A 393 -29.17 -11.70 5.27
N CYS A 394 -28.25 -11.08 6.01
CA CYS A 394 -28.52 -9.82 6.71
C CYS A 394 -28.16 -8.59 5.87
N ASP A 395 -29.04 -7.60 5.92
CA ASP A 395 -28.78 -6.26 5.40
C ASP A 395 -28.34 -5.33 6.54
N PHE A 396 -27.08 -4.90 6.48
CA PHE A 396 -26.44 -3.97 7.43
C PHE A 396 -26.29 -2.55 6.86
N GLN A 397 -26.87 -2.25 5.70
CA GLN A 397 -26.80 -0.92 5.10
C GLN A 397 -27.37 0.17 6.02
N ASN A 398 -26.80 1.38 5.94
CA ASN A 398 -27.24 2.56 6.70
C ASN A 398 -27.04 2.46 8.24
N ASN A 399 -26.20 1.54 8.71
CA ASN A 399 -25.67 1.59 10.08
C ASN A 399 -24.29 2.28 10.03
N ASP A 400 -23.90 2.99 11.08
CA ASP A 400 -22.57 3.64 11.13
C ASP A 400 -21.46 2.58 11.11
N ARG A 401 -21.66 1.46 11.83
CA ARG A 401 -20.74 0.32 11.81
C ARG A 401 -21.53 -0.98 11.69
N GLY A 402 -21.08 -1.88 10.82
CA GLY A 402 -21.71 -3.18 10.63
C GLY A 402 -21.47 -4.10 11.83
N LEU A 403 -20.35 -4.83 11.80
CA LEU A 403 -20.00 -5.83 12.80
C LEU A 403 -18.69 -5.48 13.50
N LEU A 404 -18.72 -5.47 14.83
CA LEU A 404 -17.54 -5.39 15.68
C LEU A 404 -17.46 -6.64 16.55
N VAL A 405 -16.46 -7.48 16.31
CA VAL A 405 -16.30 -8.77 16.99
C VAL A 405 -14.95 -8.86 17.71
N TYR A 406 -14.99 -9.28 18.98
CA TYR A 406 -13.83 -9.43 19.86
C TYR A 406 -13.83 -10.83 20.49
N GLY A 407 -12.83 -11.65 20.15
CA GLY A 407 -12.68 -12.99 20.73
C GLY A 407 -13.69 -14.03 20.24
N THR A 408 -14.35 -13.78 19.10
CA THR A 408 -15.49 -14.56 18.63
C THR A 408 -15.21 -15.14 17.25
N THR A 409 -15.42 -16.45 17.09
CA THR A 409 -15.38 -17.07 15.76
C THR A 409 -16.60 -16.66 14.96
N THR A 410 -16.39 -16.14 13.75
CA THR A 410 -17.46 -15.48 12.99
C THR A 410 -17.62 -16.08 11.59
N TRP A 411 -18.86 -16.39 11.23
CA TRP A 411 -19.29 -16.81 9.89
C TRP A 411 -20.33 -15.85 9.33
N LEU A 412 -20.04 -15.28 8.16
CA LEU A 412 -20.89 -14.33 7.45
C LEU A 412 -21.20 -14.86 6.06
N ARG A 413 -22.48 -14.94 5.69
CA ARG A 413 -22.91 -15.42 4.37
C ARG A 413 -24.02 -14.54 3.80
N ASP A 414 -23.92 -14.18 2.53
CA ASP A 414 -24.96 -13.43 1.79
C ASP A 414 -25.33 -12.07 2.44
N CYS A 415 -24.39 -11.41 3.10
CA CYS A 415 -24.64 -10.16 3.82
C CYS A 415 -24.36 -8.92 2.96
N GLN A 416 -25.08 -7.82 3.23
CA GLN A 416 -24.91 -6.54 2.54
C GLN A 416 -24.48 -5.45 3.52
N PHE A 417 -23.47 -4.67 3.14
CA PHE A 417 -23.00 -3.50 3.90
C PHE A 417 -22.94 -2.31 2.95
N ALA A 418 -23.44 -1.14 3.39
CA ALA A 418 -23.24 0.08 2.61
C ALA A 418 -23.17 1.38 3.40
N GLY A 419 -22.31 2.29 2.94
CA GLY A 419 -22.21 3.69 3.40
C GLY A 419 -21.79 3.88 4.85
N SER A 420 -21.22 2.85 5.49
CA SER A 420 -20.84 2.83 6.90
C SER A 420 -19.37 3.24 7.11
N ALA A 421 -19.01 3.65 8.33
CA ALA A 421 -17.63 3.86 8.74
C ALA A 421 -16.78 2.59 8.57
N TYR A 422 -17.35 1.40 8.81
CA TYR A 422 -16.76 0.13 8.37
C TYR A 422 -17.79 -0.99 8.22
N GLY A 423 -17.42 -2.04 7.46
CA GLY A 423 -18.21 -3.27 7.32
C GLY A 423 -18.04 -4.22 8.51
N VAL A 424 -16.89 -4.91 8.57
CA VAL A 424 -16.56 -5.88 9.62
C VAL A 424 -15.21 -5.54 10.24
N THR A 425 -15.15 -5.55 11.56
CA THR A 425 -13.92 -5.47 12.35
C THR A 425 -13.83 -6.68 13.25
N ALA A 426 -12.89 -7.57 12.97
CA ALA A 426 -12.62 -8.75 13.78
C ALA A 426 -11.29 -8.61 14.52
N MET A 427 -11.34 -8.65 15.85
CA MET A 427 -10.19 -8.44 16.71
C MET A 427 -10.03 -9.60 17.70
N SER A 428 -8.79 -9.98 17.97
CA SER A 428 -8.42 -11.07 18.89
C SER A 428 -9.24 -12.35 18.67
N SER A 429 -9.61 -12.63 17.42
CA SER A 429 -10.51 -13.73 17.05
C SER A 429 -9.73 -14.90 16.47
N ASP A 430 -10.22 -16.13 16.61
CA ASP A 430 -9.52 -17.30 16.06
C ASP A 430 -9.80 -17.48 14.57
N THR A 431 -11.07 -17.40 14.17
CA THR A 431 -11.50 -17.61 12.78
C THR A 431 -12.52 -16.55 12.31
N LEU A 432 -12.34 -16.06 11.08
CA LEU A 432 -13.27 -15.21 10.34
C LEU A 432 -13.53 -15.83 8.96
N GLU A 433 -14.77 -16.23 8.70
CA GLU A 433 -15.22 -16.75 7.40
C GLU A 433 -16.30 -15.85 6.80
N ILE A 434 -16.09 -15.39 5.58
CA ILE A 434 -17.02 -14.51 4.84
C ILE A 434 -17.26 -15.10 3.46
N GLU A 435 -18.52 -15.27 3.09
CA GLU A 435 -18.93 -15.82 1.80
C GLU A 435 -20.03 -14.98 1.17
N SER A 436 -19.94 -14.77 -0.15
CA SER A 436 -21.01 -14.15 -0.96
C SER A 436 -21.52 -12.81 -0.41
N SER A 437 -20.66 -12.04 0.24
CA SER A 437 -21.04 -10.80 0.95
C SER A 437 -20.51 -9.56 0.24
N ASN A 438 -21.22 -8.45 0.37
CA ASN A 438 -20.97 -7.23 -0.40
C ASN A 438 -20.74 -6.04 0.53
N PHE A 439 -19.58 -5.41 0.39
CA PHE A 439 -19.08 -4.30 1.19
C PHE A 439 -18.95 -3.07 0.30
N ARG A 440 -19.97 -2.20 0.31
CA ARG A 440 -20.01 -0.99 -0.53
C ARG A 440 -19.95 0.28 0.31
N GLY A 441 -18.77 0.82 0.53
CA GLY A 441 -18.64 2.11 1.19
C GLY A 441 -19.29 3.26 0.40
N ASN A 442 -19.06 4.49 0.86
CA ASN A 442 -19.68 5.67 0.27
C ASN A 442 -18.98 6.06 -1.04
N GLU A 443 -19.66 5.96 -2.18
CA GLU A 443 -19.12 6.32 -3.50
C GLU A 443 -18.66 7.80 -3.59
N ALA A 444 -19.38 8.71 -2.94
CA ALA A 444 -19.03 10.14 -2.96
C ALA A 444 -17.84 10.47 -2.05
N GLN A 445 -17.64 9.67 -0.99
CA GLN A 445 -16.57 9.87 0.00
C GLN A 445 -16.01 8.52 0.50
N PRO A 446 -15.26 7.78 -0.33
CA PRO A 446 -14.75 6.45 0.04
C PRO A 446 -13.90 6.45 1.32
N ALA A 447 -13.20 7.56 1.60
CA ALA A 447 -12.37 7.78 2.79
C ALA A 447 -13.12 7.68 4.11
N ASP A 448 -14.43 7.96 4.11
CA ASP A 448 -15.27 7.91 5.30
C ASP A 448 -15.50 6.46 5.75
N CYS A 449 -15.44 5.51 4.80
CA CYS A 449 -15.42 4.08 5.09
C CYS A 449 -13.98 3.60 5.27
N SER A 450 -13.55 3.42 6.51
CA SER A 450 -12.17 3.04 6.82
C SER A 450 -11.79 1.70 6.20
N HIS A 451 -12.69 0.71 6.24
CA HIS A 451 -12.45 -0.59 5.65
C HIS A 451 -13.74 -1.38 5.40
N GLY A 452 -13.73 -2.22 4.36
CA GLY A 452 -14.72 -3.27 4.20
C GLY A 452 -14.57 -4.32 5.30
N VAL A 453 -13.37 -4.91 5.39
CA VAL A 453 -13.01 -5.88 6.44
C VAL A 453 -11.66 -5.52 7.05
N TYR A 454 -11.62 -5.50 8.39
CA TYR A 454 -10.40 -5.50 9.19
C TYR A 454 -10.33 -6.82 9.95
N SER A 455 -9.17 -7.48 9.97
CA SER A 455 -8.97 -8.66 10.79
C SER A 455 -7.53 -8.81 11.30
N ASP A 456 -7.41 -9.20 12.57
CA ASP A 456 -6.19 -9.79 13.17
C ASP A 456 -6.38 -11.31 13.46
N ALA A 457 -7.42 -11.92 12.89
CA ALA A 457 -7.76 -13.30 13.18
C ALA A 457 -6.71 -14.25 12.62
N ARG A 458 -6.52 -15.40 13.30
CA ARG A 458 -5.54 -16.40 12.87
C ARG A 458 -5.92 -17.03 11.54
N ASN A 459 -7.19 -17.42 11.40
CA ASN A 459 -7.73 -18.06 10.21
C ASN A 459 -8.73 -17.12 9.53
N VAL A 460 -8.45 -16.72 8.29
CA VAL A 460 -9.30 -15.80 7.52
C VAL A 460 -9.65 -16.46 6.19
N SER A 461 -10.93 -16.72 5.94
CA SER A 461 -11.41 -17.19 4.65
C SER A 461 -12.44 -16.21 4.11
N ILE A 462 -12.18 -15.62 2.95
CA ILE A 462 -13.10 -14.70 2.29
C ILE A 462 -13.29 -15.17 0.86
N ARG A 463 -14.53 -15.49 0.50
CA ARG A 463 -14.87 -16.01 -0.82
C ARG A 463 -16.06 -15.31 -1.45
N GLN A 464 -16.03 -15.17 -2.77
CA GLN A 464 -17.14 -14.66 -3.59
C GLN A 464 -17.68 -13.29 -3.12
N SER A 465 -16.81 -12.48 -2.50
CA SER A 465 -17.22 -11.25 -1.85
C SER A 465 -16.75 -10.02 -2.61
N TRP A 466 -17.51 -8.94 -2.50
CA TRP A 466 -17.30 -7.69 -3.25
C TRP A 466 -16.96 -6.56 -2.31
N PHE A 467 -15.90 -5.80 -2.62
CA PHE A 467 -15.41 -4.66 -1.85
C PHE A 467 -15.35 -3.45 -2.77
N ALA A 468 -16.06 -2.38 -2.44
CA ALA A 468 -16.09 -1.17 -3.24
C ALA A 468 -16.21 0.11 -2.40
N ASN A 469 -15.69 1.22 -2.91
CA ASN A 469 -15.90 2.57 -2.38
C ASN A 469 -15.49 2.74 -0.91
N SER A 470 -14.39 2.13 -0.50
CA SER A 470 -13.80 2.28 0.83
C SER A 470 -12.34 2.72 0.74
N ARG A 471 -11.80 3.21 1.85
CA ARG A 471 -10.37 3.51 1.96
C ARG A 471 -9.53 2.24 1.79
N HIS A 472 -9.86 1.20 2.56
CA HIS A 472 -9.26 -0.13 2.45
C HIS A 472 -10.33 -1.15 2.08
N GLY A 473 -10.05 -2.05 1.14
CA GLY A 473 -10.94 -3.18 0.87
C GLY A 473 -10.86 -4.19 2.01
N LEU A 474 -9.70 -4.84 2.10
CA LEU A 474 -9.31 -5.77 3.13
C LEU A 474 -8.04 -5.28 3.84
N LEU A 475 -8.09 -5.17 5.17
CA LEU A 475 -6.93 -4.85 6.00
C LEU A 475 -6.63 -6.01 6.96
N LEU A 476 -5.45 -6.62 6.83
CA LEU A 476 -5.02 -7.76 7.63
C LEU A 476 -3.82 -7.40 8.50
N GLN A 477 -3.95 -7.66 9.80
CA GLN A 477 -2.91 -7.45 10.79
C GLN A 477 -2.30 -8.79 11.19
N ASN A 478 -0.99 -8.94 11.00
CA ASN A 478 -0.21 -10.16 11.26
C ASN A 478 -0.83 -11.44 10.66
N PRO A 479 -1.19 -11.45 9.35
CA PRO A 479 -1.71 -12.66 8.70
C PRO A 479 -0.72 -13.82 8.79
N VAL A 480 -1.22 -15.04 8.60
CA VAL A 480 -0.40 -16.25 8.48
C VAL A 480 -0.72 -16.90 7.13
N ALA A 481 0.28 -17.02 6.26
CA ALA A 481 0.11 -17.41 4.86
C ALA A 481 -0.80 -18.63 4.63
N ASP A 482 -0.60 -19.73 5.38
CA ASP A 482 -1.37 -20.97 5.22
C ASP A 482 -2.76 -20.93 5.89
N GLN A 483 -3.13 -19.82 6.51
CA GLN A 483 -4.40 -19.63 7.21
C GLN A 483 -5.24 -18.50 6.61
N VAL A 484 -4.77 -17.84 5.55
CA VAL A 484 -5.53 -16.82 4.81
C VAL A 484 -5.88 -17.36 3.43
N HIS A 485 -7.18 -17.46 3.15
CA HIS A 485 -7.71 -17.98 1.88
C HIS A 485 -8.65 -16.95 1.25
N LEU A 486 -8.25 -16.38 0.11
CA LEU A 486 -9.06 -15.42 -0.63
C LEU A 486 -9.45 -16.02 -1.98
N GLN A 487 -10.74 -16.20 -2.25
CA GLN A 487 -11.19 -16.83 -3.50
C GLN A 487 -12.32 -16.06 -4.17
N GLN A 488 -12.21 -15.79 -5.47
CA GLN A 488 -13.28 -15.17 -6.28
C GLN A 488 -13.77 -13.82 -5.72
N ASN A 489 -12.90 -13.04 -5.07
CA ASN A 489 -13.27 -11.73 -4.53
C ASN A 489 -13.07 -10.62 -5.55
N VAL A 490 -13.85 -9.55 -5.44
CA VAL A 490 -13.70 -8.36 -6.27
C VAL A 490 -13.39 -7.16 -5.38
N PHE A 491 -12.31 -6.46 -5.69
CA PHE A 491 -11.94 -5.18 -5.10
C PHE A 491 -11.97 -4.13 -6.21
N GLU A 492 -12.84 -3.14 -6.07
CA GLU A 492 -12.96 -2.07 -7.06
C GLU A 492 -13.17 -0.70 -6.42
N ASP A 493 -12.73 0.36 -7.11
CA ASP A 493 -12.98 1.74 -6.65
C ASP A 493 -12.47 1.98 -5.21
N ILE A 494 -11.31 1.38 -4.88
CA ILE A 494 -10.68 1.48 -3.56
C ILE A 494 -9.71 2.67 -3.54
N GLU A 495 -9.92 3.57 -2.58
CA GLU A 495 -9.21 4.86 -2.54
C GLU A 495 -7.75 4.73 -2.12
N TYR A 496 -7.43 3.84 -1.17
CA TYR A 496 -6.06 3.67 -0.69
C TYR A 496 -5.42 2.36 -1.11
N ALA A 497 -5.94 1.20 -0.66
CA ALA A 497 -5.40 -0.12 -0.98
C ALA A 497 -6.49 -1.21 -0.96
N ALA A 498 -6.56 -2.01 -2.05
CA ALA A 498 -7.49 -3.13 -2.11
C ALA A 498 -7.20 -4.18 -1.02
N ILE A 499 -5.92 -4.53 -0.85
CA ILE A 499 -5.42 -5.39 0.23
C ILE A 499 -4.26 -4.68 0.94
N ASP A 500 -4.41 -4.38 2.23
CA ASP A 500 -3.38 -3.79 3.10
C ASP A 500 -2.93 -4.83 4.14
N LEU A 501 -1.66 -5.23 4.07
CA LEU A 501 -1.03 -6.23 4.93
C LEU A 501 -0.06 -5.55 5.88
N ARG A 502 -0.18 -5.87 7.19
CA ARG A 502 0.69 -5.29 8.21
C ARG A 502 1.31 -6.37 9.08
N GLY A 503 2.62 -6.57 8.95
CA GLY A 503 3.34 -7.68 9.61
C GLY A 503 2.97 -9.04 9.02
N GLY A 504 3.35 -10.12 9.71
CA GLY A 504 2.95 -11.50 9.38
C GLY A 504 3.46 -12.03 8.03
N SER A 505 2.78 -13.05 7.52
CA SER A 505 3.00 -13.64 6.21
C SER A 505 1.71 -13.82 5.39
N PHE A 506 1.82 -13.76 4.07
CA PHE A 506 0.66 -13.81 3.17
C PHE A 506 1.01 -14.39 1.79
N VAL A 507 0.06 -15.08 1.16
CA VAL A 507 0.20 -15.56 -0.22
C VAL A 507 -1.00 -15.06 -1.02
N PHE A 508 -0.74 -14.41 -2.14
CA PHE A 508 -1.74 -14.05 -3.13
C PHE A 508 -1.62 -14.94 -4.36
N ASP A 509 -2.73 -15.53 -4.76
CA ASP A 509 -2.82 -16.35 -5.97
C ASP A 509 -4.00 -15.86 -6.83
N GLY A 510 -3.68 -15.15 -7.91
CA GLY A 510 -4.66 -14.65 -8.87
C GLY A 510 -5.43 -15.75 -9.59
N SER A 511 -4.93 -16.99 -9.62
CA SER A 511 -5.66 -18.13 -10.19
C SER A 511 -6.91 -18.50 -9.37
N GLU A 512 -7.00 -18.05 -8.12
CA GLU A 512 -8.17 -18.20 -7.26
C GLU A 512 -9.32 -17.23 -7.64
N GLY A 513 -9.14 -16.41 -8.68
CA GLY A 513 -10.20 -15.57 -9.26
C GLY A 513 -10.40 -14.23 -8.55
N ASN A 514 -9.43 -13.79 -7.75
CA ASN A 514 -9.47 -12.47 -7.11
C ASN A 514 -9.19 -11.37 -8.15
N LEU A 515 -10.10 -10.40 -8.27
CA LEU A 515 -10.01 -9.28 -9.20
C LEU A 515 -9.77 -7.98 -8.43
N ILE A 516 -8.76 -7.21 -8.84
CA ILE A 516 -8.48 -5.87 -8.33
C ILE A 516 -8.49 -4.89 -9.51
N ARG A 517 -9.30 -3.83 -9.41
CA ARG A 517 -9.42 -2.79 -10.45
C ARG A 517 -9.78 -1.43 -9.86
N ARG A 518 -9.62 -0.37 -10.64
CA ARG A 518 -9.96 1.04 -10.33
C ARG A 518 -9.53 1.46 -8.93
N SER A 519 -8.38 0.97 -8.49
CA SER A 519 -7.90 1.14 -7.12
C SER A 519 -6.59 1.92 -7.15
N LEU A 520 -6.38 2.81 -6.18
CA LEU A 520 -5.11 3.54 -6.14
C LEU A 520 -3.93 2.57 -5.94
N ARG A 521 -4.04 1.63 -4.99
CA ARG A 521 -3.06 0.57 -4.74
C ARG A 521 -3.74 -0.79 -4.79
N GLY A 522 -3.08 -1.77 -5.39
CA GLY A 522 -3.52 -3.16 -5.40
C GLY A 522 -3.25 -3.82 -4.06
N ILE A 523 -2.04 -4.34 -3.89
CA ILE A 523 -1.61 -5.00 -2.65
C ILE A 523 -0.46 -4.20 -2.04
N VAL A 524 -0.60 -3.86 -0.76
CA VAL A 524 0.41 -3.16 0.03
C VAL A 524 0.88 -4.06 1.15
N GLY A 525 2.18 -4.35 1.21
CA GLY A 525 2.84 -5.03 2.32
C GLY A 525 3.63 -4.05 3.18
N GLN A 526 3.42 -4.06 4.51
CA GLN A 526 4.18 -3.27 5.47
C GLN A 526 4.78 -4.18 6.55
N GLY A 527 6.09 -4.42 6.50
CA GLY A 527 6.75 -5.37 7.40
C GLY A 527 6.29 -6.82 7.21
N THR A 528 5.71 -7.14 6.06
CA THR A 528 5.10 -8.45 5.74
C THR A 528 6.05 -9.29 4.90
N THR A 529 6.06 -10.61 5.12
CA THR A 529 6.69 -11.59 4.21
C THR A 529 5.62 -12.19 3.30
N TRP A 530 5.64 -11.90 2.01
CA TRP A 530 4.54 -12.26 1.14
C TRP A 530 4.94 -12.67 -0.28
N THR A 531 4.13 -13.56 -0.84
CA THR A 531 4.35 -14.15 -2.16
C THR A 531 3.15 -13.89 -3.07
N VAL A 532 3.41 -13.44 -4.29
CA VAL A 532 2.43 -13.36 -5.37
C VAL A 532 2.73 -14.48 -6.35
N ARG A 533 1.92 -15.54 -6.37
CA ARG A 533 2.10 -16.68 -7.30
C ARG A 533 1.78 -16.28 -8.74
N THR A 534 0.64 -15.62 -8.91
CA THR A 534 0.24 -15.01 -10.17
C THR A 534 -0.65 -13.82 -9.87
N ALA A 535 -0.52 -12.74 -10.63
CA ALA A 535 -1.46 -11.63 -10.58
C ALA A 535 -1.53 -10.92 -11.93
N SER A 536 -2.70 -10.35 -12.23
CA SER A 536 -2.90 -9.50 -13.39
C SER A 536 -3.58 -8.19 -13.01
N PHE A 537 -3.05 -7.06 -13.45
CA PHE A 537 -3.63 -5.74 -13.23
C PHE A 537 -3.80 -4.98 -14.55
N ASP A 538 -4.95 -4.36 -14.74
CA ASP A 538 -5.19 -3.46 -15.86
C ASP A 538 -4.72 -2.03 -15.56
N ASN A 539 -4.94 -1.11 -16.51
CA ASN A 539 -4.54 0.30 -16.41
C ASN A 539 -5.33 1.13 -15.39
N THR A 540 -6.23 0.50 -14.64
CA THR A 540 -7.05 1.18 -13.65
C THR A 540 -6.46 1.09 -12.24
N THR A 541 -5.38 0.31 -12.04
CA THR A 541 -4.67 0.24 -10.76
C THR A 541 -3.34 1.00 -10.83
N ALA A 542 -3.22 2.12 -10.11
CA ALA A 542 -2.06 3.00 -10.27
C ALA A 542 -0.76 2.43 -9.70
N TYR A 543 -0.87 1.64 -8.62
CA TYR A 543 0.25 0.95 -7.98
C TYR A 543 -0.13 -0.49 -7.66
N PRO A 544 0.11 -1.45 -8.58
CA PRO A 544 -0.27 -2.85 -8.38
C PRO A 544 0.31 -3.48 -7.12
N LEU A 545 1.63 -3.41 -6.93
CA LEU A 545 2.32 -4.01 -5.79
C LEU A 545 3.23 -2.98 -5.12
N LEU A 546 3.06 -2.79 -3.81
CA LEU A 546 3.93 -1.97 -2.99
C LEU A 546 4.40 -2.75 -1.77
N ASP A 547 5.70 -2.78 -1.55
CA ASP A 547 6.32 -3.43 -0.41
C ASP A 547 7.15 -2.41 0.38
N TYR A 548 6.92 -2.35 1.69
CA TYR A 548 7.60 -1.45 2.60
C TYR A 548 8.16 -2.24 3.77
N SER A 549 9.49 -2.24 3.91
CA SER A 549 10.18 -2.92 5.01
C SER A 549 9.85 -4.42 5.14
N GLY A 550 9.42 -5.05 4.04
CA GLY A 550 8.95 -6.44 4.00
C GLY A 550 9.91 -7.38 3.27
N GLN A 551 9.35 -8.49 2.81
CA GLN A 551 9.96 -9.45 1.88
C GLN A 551 8.92 -9.83 0.84
N LEU A 552 9.11 -9.41 -0.41
CA LEU A 552 8.19 -9.70 -1.51
C LEU A 552 8.84 -10.68 -2.50
N THR A 553 8.16 -11.79 -2.77
CA THR A 553 8.47 -12.69 -3.89
C THR A 553 7.31 -12.68 -4.89
N VAL A 554 7.59 -12.44 -6.16
CA VAL A 554 6.61 -12.51 -7.25
C VAL A 554 7.04 -13.61 -8.21
N GLU A 555 6.23 -14.65 -8.35
CA GLU A 555 6.50 -15.76 -9.27
C GLU A 555 6.02 -15.43 -10.69
N SER A 556 4.89 -14.72 -10.84
CA SER A 556 4.41 -14.21 -12.11
C SER A 556 3.51 -12.98 -11.94
N LEU A 557 3.70 -11.97 -12.79
CA LEU A 557 2.90 -10.74 -12.78
C LEU A 557 2.72 -10.20 -14.20
N GLN A 558 1.49 -9.85 -14.56
CA GLN A 558 1.20 -9.08 -15.77
C GLN A 558 0.46 -7.80 -15.37
N ALA A 559 1.08 -6.64 -15.53
CA ALA A 559 0.44 -5.39 -15.16
C ALA A 559 0.73 -4.28 -16.16
N GLN A 560 -0.27 -3.46 -16.44
CA GLN A 560 -0.16 -2.40 -17.44
C GLN A 560 -0.79 -1.10 -16.98
N GLY A 561 -0.20 0.03 -17.35
CA GLY A 561 -0.74 1.36 -17.06
C GLY A 561 -0.66 1.75 -15.58
N GLY A 562 -0.93 3.02 -15.29
CA GLY A 562 -0.80 3.57 -13.94
C GLY A 562 0.54 4.25 -13.70
N ASN A 563 0.91 4.39 -12.42
CA ASN A 563 2.05 5.20 -12.01
C ASN A 563 3.34 4.37 -11.91
N VAL A 564 3.35 3.35 -11.05
CA VAL A 564 4.50 2.45 -10.85
C VAL A 564 4.03 1.01 -10.73
N GLY A 565 4.64 0.09 -11.46
CA GLY A 565 4.22 -1.32 -11.49
C GLY A 565 4.53 -2.08 -10.21
N VAL A 566 5.82 -2.11 -9.85
CA VAL A 566 6.28 -2.69 -8.58
C VAL A 566 7.14 -1.67 -7.85
N TYR A 567 6.79 -1.39 -6.60
CA TYR A 567 7.54 -0.51 -5.72
C TYR A 567 7.99 -1.26 -4.47
N SER A 568 9.29 -1.23 -4.15
CA SER A 568 9.82 -1.79 -2.90
C SER A 568 10.77 -0.80 -2.23
N ALA A 569 10.55 -0.54 -0.93
CA ALA A 569 11.35 0.41 -0.18
C ALA A 569 11.75 -0.12 1.21
N ASN A 570 13.04 0.00 1.52
CA ASN A 570 13.68 -0.39 2.77
C ASN A 570 13.39 -1.85 3.16
N SER A 571 13.13 -2.70 2.17
CA SER A 571 12.75 -4.10 2.36
C SER A 571 13.96 -5.01 2.50
N GLN A 572 13.76 -6.14 3.17
CA GLN A 572 14.81 -7.14 3.35
C GLN A 572 15.06 -7.90 2.05
N ARG A 573 14.02 -8.12 1.22
CA ARG A 573 14.14 -8.87 -0.02
C ARG A 573 13.06 -8.47 -1.03
N LEU A 574 13.46 -8.37 -2.29
CA LEU A 574 12.56 -8.33 -3.45
C LEU A 574 13.04 -9.35 -4.49
N ASP A 575 12.22 -10.35 -4.78
CA ASP A 575 12.46 -11.32 -5.85
C ASP A 575 11.34 -11.21 -6.89
N LEU A 576 11.66 -10.79 -8.11
CA LEU A 576 10.72 -10.77 -9.24
C LEU A 576 11.07 -11.84 -10.26
N HIS A 577 10.08 -12.66 -10.61
CA HIS A 577 10.14 -13.69 -11.64
C HIS A 577 8.99 -13.50 -12.64
N SER A 578 9.22 -13.86 -13.91
CA SER A 578 8.20 -13.91 -14.98
C SER A 578 7.20 -12.73 -14.94
N THR A 579 7.74 -11.52 -14.98
CA THR A 579 7.00 -10.27 -14.72
C THR A 579 6.97 -9.40 -15.97
N SER A 580 5.80 -8.96 -16.41
CA SER A 580 5.62 -8.06 -17.56
C SER A 580 4.92 -6.78 -17.13
N LEU A 581 5.59 -5.64 -17.36
CA LEU A 581 5.19 -4.31 -16.92
C LEU A 581 5.26 -3.32 -18.07
N GLN A 582 4.11 -2.78 -18.47
CA GLN A 582 4.01 -1.91 -19.64
C GLN A 582 3.20 -0.63 -19.43
N SER A 583 3.53 0.42 -20.17
CA SER A 583 2.77 1.69 -20.22
C SER A 583 2.64 2.46 -18.89
N TYR A 584 3.59 2.33 -17.96
CA TYR A 584 3.63 3.11 -16.72
C TYR A 584 4.13 4.54 -16.93
N VAL A 585 3.50 5.53 -16.29
CA VAL A 585 3.86 6.95 -16.45
C VAL A 585 5.09 7.40 -15.66
N HIS A 586 5.60 6.56 -14.74
CA HIS A 586 6.84 6.83 -14.02
C HIS A 586 7.89 5.73 -14.21
N TYR A 587 7.69 4.56 -13.61
CA TYR A 587 8.65 3.45 -13.66
C TYR A 587 7.91 2.12 -13.69
N ALA A 588 8.42 1.13 -14.42
CA ALA A 588 7.94 -0.25 -14.27
C ALA A 588 8.31 -0.78 -12.88
N VAL A 589 9.58 -0.67 -12.48
CA VAL A 589 10.07 -1.14 -11.18
C VAL A 589 10.86 -0.04 -10.47
N VAL A 590 10.56 0.16 -9.18
CA VAL A 590 11.31 1.05 -8.29
C VAL A 590 11.73 0.28 -7.05
N VAL A 591 13.04 0.28 -6.78
CA VAL A 591 13.64 -0.35 -5.61
C VAL A 591 14.49 0.69 -4.88
N HIS A 592 14.23 0.90 -3.60
CA HIS A 592 14.96 1.86 -2.78
C HIS A 592 15.41 1.26 -1.46
N GLY A 593 16.71 1.18 -1.21
CA GLY A 593 17.29 0.74 0.08
C GLY A 593 17.04 -0.74 0.41
N CYS A 594 16.73 -1.59 -0.57
CA CYS A 594 16.49 -3.01 -0.34
C CYS A 594 17.79 -3.79 -0.05
N GLN A 595 17.73 -4.79 0.84
CA GLN A 595 18.91 -5.60 1.21
C GLN A 595 19.30 -6.63 0.17
N GLN A 596 18.31 -7.30 -0.41
CA GLN A 596 18.50 -8.25 -1.49
C GLN A 596 17.50 -7.97 -2.60
N THR A 597 17.97 -7.96 -3.85
CA THR A 597 17.10 -7.76 -5.01
C THR A 597 17.53 -8.70 -6.13
N SER A 598 16.59 -9.52 -6.60
CA SER A 598 16.78 -10.42 -7.73
C SER A 598 15.64 -10.22 -8.72
N LEU A 599 15.99 -9.90 -9.97
CA LEU A 599 15.04 -9.72 -11.06
C LEU A 599 15.35 -10.75 -12.14
N SER A 600 14.31 -11.47 -12.58
CA SER A 600 14.45 -12.52 -13.57
C SER A 600 13.22 -12.65 -14.45
N ASP A 601 13.45 -12.85 -15.75
CA ASP A 601 12.36 -12.90 -16.76
C ASP A 601 11.43 -11.68 -16.66
N LEU A 602 12.02 -10.50 -16.44
CA LEU A 602 11.32 -9.22 -16.34
C LEU A 602 11.27 -8.54 -17.71
N VAL A 603 10.09 -8.12 -18.14
CA VAL A 603 9.89 -7.29 -19.33
C VAL A 603 9.30 -5.94 -18.92
N ALA A 604 10.11 -4.89 -18.98
CA ALA A 604 9.72 -3.50 -18.75
C ALA A 604 9.68 -2.73 -20.09
N SER A 605 8.50 -2.60 -20.68
CA SER A 605 8.37 -2.05 -22.04
C SER A 605 7.39 -0.88 -22.16
N GLN A 606 7.69 0.06 -23.07
CA GLN A 606 6.79 1.19 -23.39
C GLN A 606 6.41 2.04 -22.17
N ASN A 607 7.26 2.12 -21.15
CA ASN A 607 7.04 2.95 -19.97
C ASN A 607 7.68 4.33 -20.14
N GLN A 608 7.38 5.25 -19.22
CA GLN A 608 8.20 6.45 -19.07
C GLN A 608 9.64 6.05 -18.71
N ASN A 609 9.82 5.10 -17.78
CA ASN A 609 11.12 4.50 -17.44
C ASN A 609 10.93 3.01 -17.09
N GLY A 610 11.96 2.20 -17.31
CA GLY A 610 11.97 0.78 -16.99
C GLY A 610 12.24 0.53 -15.50
N VAL A 611 13.49 0.27 -15.14
CA VAL A 611 13.91 -0.20 -13.82
C VAL A 611 14.78 0.84 -13.13
N TYR A 612 14.42 1.20 -11.89
CA TYR A 612 15.21 2.05 -11.01
C TYR A 612 15.57 1.31 -9.73
N VAL A 613 16.86 1.28 -9.40
CA VAL A 613 17.38 0.66 -8.19
C VAL A 613 18.39 1.58 -7.53
N ASP A 614 18.13 1.93 -6.26
CA ASP A 614 19.04 2.69 -5.40
C ASP A 614 19.29 1.90 -4.10
N SER A 615 20.54 1.65 -3.77
CA SER A 615 20.95 0.95 -2.54
C SER A 615 21.73 1.86 -1.60
N VAL A 616 21.94 1.45 -0.36
CA VAL A 616 22.63 2.26 0.67
C VAL A 616 24.04 1.77 1.01
N ASP A 617 24.47 0.58 0.56
CA ASP A 617 25.73 -0.04 1.02
C ASP A 617 26.46 -0.88 -0.05
N ASP A 618 26.72 -0.32 -1.25
CA ASP A 618 27.57 -0.96 -2.29
C ASP A 618 27.19 -2.45 -2.54
N ARG A 619 25.88 -2.69 -2.65
CA ARG A 619 25.29 -4.03 -2.72
C ARG A 619 25.34 -4.55 -4.16
N THR A 620 24.94 -5.80 -4.34
CA THR A 620 24.74 -6.39 -5.68
C THR A 620 23.26 -6.60 -6.01
N ILE A 621 22.94 -6.48 -7.31
CA ILE A 621 21.64 -6.87 -7.87
C ILE A 621 21.81 -8.02 -8.86
N GLN A 622 20.97 -9.05 -8.77
CA GLN A 622 20.96 -10.12 -9.77
C GLN A 622 19.95 -9.79 -10.87
N LEU A 623 20.39 -9.75 -12.13
CA LEU A 623 19.55 -9.52 -13.31
C LEU A 623 19.69 -10.67 -14.30
N THR A 624 18.63 -11.45 -14.54
CA THR A 624 18.69 -12.61 -15.46
C THR A 624 17.55 -12.56 -16.46
N ARG A 625 17.84 -12.48 -17.76
CA ARG A 625 16.79 -12.37 -18.81
C ARG A 625 15.84 -11.20 -18.58
N CYS A 626 16.39 -10.05 -18.19
CA CYS A 626 15.62 -8.82 -17.97
C CYS A 626 15.68 -7.92 -19.21
N GLU A 627 14.54 -7.43 -19.65
CA GLU A 627 14.38 -6.60 -20.84
C GLU A 627 13.80 -5.23 -20.47
N ALA A 628 14.49 -4.15 -20.86
CA ALA A 628 14.00 -2.79 -20.81
C ALA A 628 13.94 -2.23 -22.25
N VAL A 629 12.74 -2.24 -22.84
CA VAL A 629 12.57 -2.03 -24.29
C VAL A 629 11.58 -0.91 -24.61
N GLY A 630 12.00 0.07 -25.41
CA GLY A 630 11.11 1.12 -25.91
C GLY A 630 10.58 2.07 -24.84
N ASN A 631 11.32 2.27 -23.74
CA ASN A 631 10.93 3.23 -22.70
C ASN A 631 11.32 4.66 -23.11
N ALA A 632 10.45 5.64 -22.85
CA ALA A 632 10.66 7.01 -23.28
C ALA A 632 11.89 7.70 -22.63
N GLY A 633 12.23 7.26 -21.42
CA GLY A 633 13.37 7.74 -20.63
C GLY A 633 14.40 6.63 -20.42
N TYR A 634 14.51 6.15 -19.19
CA TYR A 634 15.55 5.20 -18.78
C TYR A 634 15.13 3.74 -19.02
N GLY A 635 16.07 2.88 -19.45
CA GLY A 635 15.95 1.43 -19.43
C GLY A 635 16.25 0.89 -18.04
N PHE A 636 17.53 0.89 -17.65
CA PHE A 636 18.00 0.56 -16.30
C PHE A 636 18.71 1.74 -15.65
N VAL A 637 18.38 2.04 -14.40
CA VAL A 637 19.10 2.99 -13.54
C VAL A 637 19.56 2.24 -12.30
N LEU A 638 20.88 2.17 -12.12
CA LEU A 638 21.54 1.48 -11.02
C LEU A 638 22.38 2.49 -10.25
N LYS A 639 21.98 2.77 -9.02
CA LYS A 639 22.65 3.76 -8.17
C LYS A 639 23.11 3.13 -6.87
N ASN A 640 24.37 3.34 -6.51
CA ASN A 640 25.01 2.72 -5.33
C ASN A 640 24.86 1.17 -5.29
N ILE A 641 24.74 0.54 -6.45
CA ILE A 641 24.50 -0.90 -6.59
C ILE A 641 25.14 -1.44 -7.87
N THR A 642 25.85 -2.55 -7.75
CA THR A 642 26.56 -3.18 -8.88
C THR A 642 25.80 -4.43 -9.36
N PRO A 643 25.61 -4.64 -10.66
CA PRO A 643 25.14 -5.93 -11.17
C PRO A 643 26.02 -7.08 -10.66
N SER A 644 25.42 -8.15 -10.17
CA SER A 644 26.13 -9.38 -9.81
C SER A 644 26.82 -9.96 -11.05
N VAL A 645 27.94 -10.65 -10.85
CA VAL A 645 28.65 -11.40 -11.90
C VAL A 645 27.74 -12.43 -12.58
N ASP A 646 26.75 -12.97 -11.86
CA ASP A 646 25.78 -13.94 -12.37
C ASP A 646 24.69 -13.32 -13.26
N SER A 647 24.70 -11.99 -13.44
CA SER A 647 23.71 -11.30 -14.27
C SER A 647 23.96 -11.58 -15.74
N GLN A 648 22.93 -12.02 -16.46
CA GLN A 648 23.10 -12.53 -17.83
C GLN A 648 21.84 -12.39 -18.69
N PHE A 649 22.05 -12.32 -20.01
CA PHE A 649 21.00 -12.26 -21.03
C PHE A 649 20.05 -11.07 -20.90
N CYS A 650 20.56 -9.91 -20.48
CA CYS A 650 19.75 -8.70 -20.29
C CYS A 650 19.75 -7.81 -21.54
N THR A 651 18.62 -7.14 -21.80
CA THR A 651 18.41 -6.29 -22.98
C THR A 651 18.04 -4.87 -22.58
N ALA A 652 18.77 -3.87 -23.06
CA ALA A 652 18.43 -2.46 -22.98
C ALA A 652 18.31 -1.90 -24.41
N LYS A 653 17.08 -1.77 -24.91
CA LYS A 653 16.85 -1.48 -26.33
C LYS A 653 15.84 -0.34 -26.56
N ASP A 654 16.13 0.53 -27.54
CA ASP A 654 15.23 1.59 -28.01
C ASP A 654 14.78 2.57 -26.89
N ASN A 655 15.66 2.86 -25.91
CA ASN A 655 15.39 3.83 -24.83
C ASN A 655 16.11 5.17 -25.08
N LEU A 656 15.73 6.24 -24.37
CA LEU A 656 16.55 7.47 -24.34
C LEU A 656 17.91 7.17 -23.67
N TYR A 657 17.89 6.47 -22.54
CA TYR A 657 19.09 5.98 -21.86
C TYR A 657 18.96 4.48 -21.66
N GLY A 658 19.85 3.67 -22.23
CA GLY A 658 19.84 2.22 -22.09
C GLY A 658 20.14 1.80 -20.66
N ILE A 659 21.39 2.01 -20.23
CA ILE A 659 21.85 1.73 -18.86
C ILE A 659 22.48 2.99 -18.28
N VAL A 660 22.06 3.36 -17.06
CA VAL A 660 22.67 4.42 -16.27
C VAL A 660 23.21 3.83 -14.98
N VAL A 661 24.49 4.05 -14.70
CA VAL A 661 25.14 3.62 -13.47
C VAL A 661 25.77 4.81 -12.76
N GLU A 662 25.50 4.96 -11.46
CA GLU A 662 25.97 6.07 -10.64
C GLU A 662 26.52 5.61 -9.30
N ASP A 663 27.67 6.17 -8.90
CA ASP A 663 28.26 5.99 -7.56
C ASP A 663 28.59 4.54 -7.17
N CYS A 664 28.91 3.70 -8.16
CA CYS A 664 29.35 2.31 -7.96
C CYS A 664 30.16 1.81 -9.16
N ASP A 665 30.95 0.76 -8.94
CA ASP A 665 31.71 0.13 -10.02
C ASP A 665 30.81 -0.72 -10.94
N LEU A 666 31.13 -0.76 -12.24
CA LEU A 666 30.43 -1.58 -13.23
C LEU A 666 31.42 -2.52 -13.95
N GLY A 667 31.14 -3.82 -13.90
CA GLY A 667 31.83 -4.82 -14.71
C GLY A 667 30.85 -5.52 -15.66
N MET A 668 31.13 -5.50 -16.96
CA MET A 668 30.33 -6.19 -17.98
C MET A 668 31.22 -6.98 -18.93
N ALA A 669 30.93 -8.28 -19.08
CA ALA A 669 31.70 -9.19 -19.93
C ALA A 669 30.80 -9.90 -20.97
N ALA A 670 31.42 -10.42 -22.04
CA ALA A 670 30.73 -11.05 -23.16
C ALA A 670 29.86 -12.26 -22.77
N ASP A 671 30.31 -13.03 -21.78
CA ASP A 671 29.61 -14.20 -21.25
C ASP A 671 28.32 -13.84 -20.48
N GLN A 672 28.15 -12.56 -20.13
CA GLN A 672 26.91 -12.04 -19.57
C GLN A 672 25.86 -11.70 -20.65
N HIS A 673 26.19 -11.79 -21.93
CA HIS A 673 25.24 -11.69 -23.05
C HIS A 673 24.28 -10.48 -22.98
N TRP A 674 24.82 -9.29 -22.75
CA TRP A 674 24.02 -8.05 -22.77
C TRP A 674 23.77 -7.56 -24.20
N LEU A 675 22.52 -7.23 -24.52
CA LEU A 675 22.13 -6.55 -25.76
C LEU A 675 21.80 -5.08 -25.45
N ILE A 676 22.64 -4.15 -25.93
CA ILE A 676 22.46 -2.71 -25.74
C ILE A 676 22.40 -2.04 -27.10
N ALA A 677 21.18 -1.81 -27.61
CA ALA A 677 20.97 -1.43 -29.00
C ALA A 677 19.92 -0.33 -29.19
N GLY A 678 20.10 0.53 -30.20
CA GLY A 678 19.06 1.50 -30.61
C GLY A 678 18.79 2.64 -29.62
N ASN A 679 19.60 2.81 -28.57
CA ASN A 679 19.35 3.84 -27.55
C ASN A 679 19.95 5.20 -27.95
N SER A 680 19.42 6.31 -27.43
CA SER A 680 20.11 7.61 -27.61
C SER A 680 21.44 7.65 -26.85
N TYR A 681 21.51 6.99 -25.69
CA TYR A 681 22.74 6.71 -24.96
C TYR A 681 22.72 5.24 -24.56
N GLY A 682 23.70 4.44 -25.01
CA GLY A 682 23.80 3.02 -24.68
C GLY A 682 24.11 2.83 -23.19
N ILE A 683 25.31 3.25 -22.79
CA ILE A 683 25.76 3.23 -21.38
C ILE A 683 26.11 4.65 -20.94
N VAL A 684 25.51 5.09 -19.83
CA VAL A 684 25.92 6.30 -19.10
C VAL A 684 26.50 5.88 -17.77
N TYR A 685 27.74 6.26 -17.51
CA TYR A 685 28.44 5.91 -16.27
C TYR A 685 28.90 7.17 -15.54
N ARG A 686 28.69 7.25 -14.23
CA ARG A 686 29.01 8.43 -13.41
C ARG A 686 29.70 8.02 -12.11
N ARG A 687 30.97 8.41 -11.96
CA ARG A 687 31.82 8.25 -10.75
C ARG A 687 32.10 6.80 -10.35
N GLY A 688 33.38 6.41 -10.45
CA GLY A 688 33.91 5.09 -10.10
C GLY A 688 34.71 4.46 -11.25
N SER A 689 34.80 3.13 -11.28
CA SER A 689 35.46 2.37 -12.36
C SER A 689 34.48 1.57 -13.22
N ILE A 690 34.63 1.65 -14.54
CA ILE A 690 33.89 0.83 -15.51
C ILE A 690 34.83 -0.11 -16.27
N THR A 691 34.50 -1.41 -16.25
CA THR A 691 35.19 -2.48 -16.99
C THR A 691 34.25 -3.11 -18.00
N LEU A 692 34.58 -3.03 -19.29
CA LEU A 692 33.78 -3.58 -20.38
C LEU A 692 34.64 -4.54 -21.23
N GLN A 693 34.18 -5.77 -21.42
CA GLN A 693 34.91 -6.78 -22.18
C GLN A 693 34.00 -7.50 -23.19
N GLY A 694 34.37 -7.48 -24.47
CA GLY A 694 33.72 -8.31 -25.51
C GLY A 694 32.26 -7.93 -25.80
N LEU A 695 31.89 -6.66 -25.59
CA LEU A 695 30.52 -6.18 -25.78
C LEU A 695 30.32 -5.58 -27.18
N HIS A 696 29.11 -5.77 -27.72
CA HIS A 696 28.65 -5.07 -28.92
C HIS A 696 27.57 -4.04 -28.56
N LEU A 697 27.88 -2.76 -28.77
CA LEU A 697 26.95 -1.64 -28.59
C LEU A 697 26.55 -1.15 -29.98
N GLU A 698 25.40 -1.60 -30.48
CA GLU A 698 24.99 -1.40 -31.87
C GLU A 698 23.86 -0.38 -32.01
N GLU A 699 23.85 0.40 -33.09
CA GLU A 699 22.76 1.32 -33.44
C GLU A 699 22.45 2.39 -32.37
N ASN A 700 23.35 2.65 -31.43
CA ASN A 700 23.14 3.68 -30.41
C ASN A 700 23.50 5.06 -30.98
N ARG A 701 22.93 6.16 -30.47
CA ARG A 701 23.43 7.49 -30.86
C ARG A 701 24.76 7.81 -30.17
N VAL A 702 24.88 7.49 -28.89
CA VAL A 702 26.13 7.49 -28.14
C VAL A 702 26.35 6.11 -27.54
N GLY A 703 27.49 5.46 -27.80
CA GLY A 703 27.78 4.12 -27.27
C GLY A 703 28.04 4.14 -25.76
N LEU A 704 29.16 4.72 -25.36
CA LEU A 704 29.54 4.93 -23.95
C LEU A 704 29.68 6.43 -23.65
N HIS A 705 29.05 6.87 -22.56
CA HIS A 705 29.19 8.21 -22.00
C HIS A 705 29.60 8.13 -20.51
N GLY A 706 30.91 8.19 -20.25
CA GLY A 706 31.50 8.16 -18.91
C GLY A 706 31.76 9.57 -18.35
N TYR A 707 31.45 9.78 -17.07
CA TYR A 707 31.72 11.03 -16.37
C TYR A 707 32.46 10.79 -15.05
N ASP A 708 33.62 11.44 -14.91
CA ASP A 708 34.51 11.36 -13.75
C ASP A 708 34.83 9.92 -13.35
N CYS A 709 35.29 9.14 -14.33
CA CYS A 709 35.48 7.69 -14.18
C CYS A 709 36.78 7.16 -14.77
N ASP A 710 37.20 6.02 -14.24
CA ASP A 710 38.25 5.18 -14.84
C ASP A 710 37.61 4.16 -15.78
N VAL A 711 38.25 3.89 -16.92
CA VAL A 711 37.71 2.99 -17.97
C VAL A 711 38.73 1.91 -18.31
N ALA A 712 38.29 0.65 -18.25
CA ALA A 712 39.03 -0.51 -18.78
C ALA A 712 38.15 -1.23 -19.81
N ALA A 713 38.45 -1.02 -21.10
CA ALA A 713 37.71 -1.55 -22.23
C ALA A 713 38.58 -2.50 -23.05
N SER A 714 38.09 -3.71 -23.35
CA SER A 714 38.75 -4.65 -24.24
C SER A 714 37.77 -5.38 -25.15
N ASP A 715 38.20 -5.69 -26.39
CA ASP A 715 37.38 -6.42 -27.36
C ASP A 715 35.98 -5.80 -27.59
N LEU A 716 35.89 -4.46 -27.52
CA LEU A 716 34.63 -3.77 -27.72
C LEU A 716 34.34 -3.56 -29.19
N ALA A 717 33.07 -3.64 -29.55
CA ALA A 717 32.57 -3.20 -30.82
C ALA A 717 31.48 -2.15 -30.59
N ILE A 718 31.69 -0.94 -31.08
CA ILE A 718 30.71 0.15 -30.95
C ILE A 718 30.37 0.71 -32.32
N ASP A 719 29.10 0.60 -32.67
CA ASP A 719 28.47 1.27 -33.80
C ASP A 719 27.54 2.35 -33.24
N ALA A 720 27.88 3.62 -33.50
CA ALA A 720 27.12 4.73 -32.95
C ALA A 720 27.03 5.94 -33.87
N ALA A 721 25.88 6.60 -33.94
CA ALA A 721 25.67 7.68 -34.91
C ALA A 721 26.35 9.03 -34.57
N ASP A 722 26.51 9.38 -33.29
CA ASP A 722 27.07 10.67 -32.85
C ASP A 722 28.47 10.48 -32.26
N SER A 723 28.59 9.72 -31.17
CA SER A 723 29.90 9.41 -30.59
C SER A 723 29.97 7.95 -30.17
N SER A 724 31.01 7.22 -30.58
CA SER A 724 31.17 5.83 -30.11
C SER A 724 31.51 5.82 -28.63
N MET A 725 32.45 6.67 -28.19
CA MET A 725 32.80 6.81 -26.78
C MET A 725 33.14 8.25 -26.41
N VAL A 726 32.53 8.73 -25.31
CA VAL A 726 32.84 10.02 -24.67
C VAL A 726 33.14 9.76 -23.20
N VAL A 727 34.33 10.15 -22.74
CA VAL A 727 34.73 9.96 -21.33
C VAL A 727 35.34 11.23 -20.79
N TYR A 728 34.76 11.72 -19.69
CA TYR A 728 35.43 12.67 -18.80
C TYR A 728 36.22 11.84 -17.80
N ALA A 729 37.51 11.66 -18.10
CA ALA A 729 38.39 10.69 -17.46
C ALA A 729 38.89 11.17 -16.10
N ARG A 730 38.98 10.24 -15.14
CA ARG A 730 39.47 10.49 -13.79
C ARG A 730 40.99 10.32 -13.69
N GLU A 731 41.48 9.08 -13.61
CA GLU A 731 42.92 8.77 -13.46
C GLU A 731 43.43 7.84 -14.58
N ARG A 732 42.63 6.88 -15.04
CA ARG A 732 43.08 5.91 -16.05
C ARG A 732 42.00 5.55 -17.08
N VAL A 733 42.41 5.53 -18.35
CA VAL A 733 41.62 4.97 -19.45
C VAL A 733 42.48 4.00 -20.25
N SER A 734 42.05 2.75 -20.35
CA SER A 734 42.69 1.70 -21.15
C SER A 734 41.66 1.14 -22.12
N ILE A 735 41.96 1.22 -23.42
CA ILE A 735 41.11 0.74 -24.51
C ILE A 735 41.95 -0.15 -25.41
N VAL A 736 41.56 -1.41 -25.56
CA VAL A 736 42.42 -2.44 -26.12
C VAL A 736 41.64 -3.32 -27.11
N ASP A 737 42.24 -3.65 -28.25
CA ASP A 737 41.73 -4.63 -29.21
C ASP A 737 40.25 -4.36 -29.59
N SER A 738 39.86 -3.08 -29.78
CA SER A 738 38.46 -2.63 -29.92
C SER A 738 38.18 -1.92 -31.25
N ARG A 739 36.94 -2.02 -31.76
CA ARG A 739 36.47 -1.32 -32.98
C ARG A 739 35.40 -0.27 -32.69
N PHE A 740 35.51 0.87 -33.36
CA PHE A 740 34.57 2.00 -33.28
C PHE A 740 34.21 2.44 -34.70
N GLN A 741 32.93 2.53 -35.03
CA GLN A 741 32.52 2.83 -36.40
C GLN A 741 31.28 3.72 -36.50
N ASP A 742 31.13 4.32 -37.67
CA ASP A 742 29.93 5.03 -38.15
C ASP A 742 29.48 6.23 -37.31
N SER A 743 30.44 6.86 -36.60
CA SER A 743 30.20 7.96 -35.65
C SER A 743 30.69 9.32 -36.14
N ARG A 744 30.15 10.40 -35.58
CA ARG A 744 30.74 11.74 -35.76
C ARG A 744 32.08 11.85 -35.01
N VAL A 745 32.18 11.25 -33.82
CA VAL A 745 33.45 11.13 -33.09
C VAL A 745 33.66 9.70 -32.63
N GLY A 746 34.79 9.08 -32.99
CA GLY A 746 35.12 7.73 -32.56
C GLY A 746 35.35 7.69 -31.04
N ILE A 747 36.49 8.24 -30.62
CA ILE A 747 36.89 8.28 -29.21
C ILE A 747 37.10 9.74 -28.79
N HIS A 748 36.37 10.19 -27.77
CA HIS A 748 36.55 11.50 -27.14
C HIS A 748 36.89 11.32 -25.67
N LEU A 749 38.10 11.71 -25.26
CA LEU A 749 38.52 11.71 -23.86
C LEU A 749 38.94 13.12 -23.43
N THR A 750 38.48 13.54 -22.26
CA THR A 750 38.84 14.81 -21.64
C THR A 750 39.18 14.61 -20.17
N THR A 751 40.23 15.26 -19.65
CA THR A 751 40.57 15.21 -18.21
C THR A 751 39.53 15.94 -17.35
N THR A 752 39.29 15.42 -16.14
CA THR A 752 38.55 16.14 -15.09
C THR A 752 39.52 16.83 -14.14
N ALA A 753 39.66 16.38 -12.89
CA ALA A 753 40.39 17.09 -11.84
C ALA A 753 41.78 16.53 -11.53
N LEU A 754 42.13 15.36 -12.07
CA LEU A 754 43.36 14.64 -11.75
C LEU A 754 44.18 14.36 -13.01
N PRO A 755 45.52 14.20 -12.88
CA PRO A 755 46.33 13.70 -13.97
C PRO A 755 45.81 12.34 -14.44
N CYS A 756 45.79 12.12 -15.75
CA CYS A 756 45.24 10.90 -16.33
C CYS A 756 46.20 10.23 -17.32
N ASP A 757 46.30 8.90 -17.21
CA ASP A 757 47.01 8.05 -18.17
C ASP A 757 46.02 7.37 -19.12
N VAL A 758 46.21 7.59 -20.42
CA VAL A 758 45.40 7.00 -21.49
C VAL A 758 46.24 6.02 -22.31
N THR A 759 45.77 4.80 -22.45
CA THR A 759 46.33 3.80 -23.37
C THR A 759 45.25 3.35 -24.36
N ILE A 760 45.54 3.49 -25.66
CA ILE A 760 44.71 2.94 -26.74
C ILE A 760 45.60 2.04 -27.59
N ARG A 761 45.33 0.73 -27.57
CA ARG A 761 46.17 -0.27 -28.23
C ARG A 761 45.36 -1.15 -29.18
N ASN A 762 45.87 -1.40 -30.39
CA ASN A 762 45.30 -2.32 -31.37
C ASN A 762 43.83 -2.04 -31.68
N CYS A 763 43.45 -0.76 -31.76
CA CYS A 763 42.06 -0.37 -32.00
C CYS A 763 41.84 0.05 -33.45
N ALA A 764 40.61 -0.05 -33.93
CA ALA A 764 40.19 0.45 -35.24
C ALA A 764 39.08 1.49 -35.09
N VAL A 765 39.21 2.62 -35.79
CA VAL A 765 38.21 3.69 -35.84
C VAL A 765 37.88 4.00 -37.29
N GLU A 766 36.67 3.68 -37.73
CA GLU A 766 36.30 3.72 -39.15
C GLU A 766 35.11 4.63 -39.41
N ARG A 767 35.06 5.23 -40.61
CA ARG A 767 33.88 5.95 -41.12
C ARG A 767 33.42 7.10 -40.24
N THR A 768 34.36 7.93 -39.77
CA THR A 768 34.05 9.05 -38.87
C THR A 768 33.73 10.35 -39.60
N GLN A 769 32.69 11.08 -39.17
CA GLN A 769 32.31 12.37 -39.79
C GLN A 769 33.06 13.58 -39.22
N GLY A 770 33.73 13.43 -38.07
CA GLY A 770 34.39 14.51 -37.32
C GLY A 770 35.83 14.15 -36.96
N HIS A 771 36.05 13.58 -35.78
CA HIS A 771 37.37 13.15 -35.31
C HIS A 771 37.39 11.64 -35.09
N GLY A 772 38.46 10.95 -35.51
CA GLY A 772 38.69 9.57 -35.14
C GLY A 772 38.97 9.45 -33.65
N VAL A 773 40.02 10.13 -33.19
CA VAL A 773 40.40 10.20 -31.77
C VAL A 773 40.62 11.65 -31.37
N TYR A 774 39.92 12.12 -30.35
CA TYR A 774 40.03 13.47 -29.78
C TYR A 774 40.37 13.39 -28.29
N LEU A 775 41.57 13.86 -27.93
CA LEU A 775 42.09 13.83 -26.56
C LEU A 775 42.42 15.25 -26.13
N ARG A 776 41.96 15.61 -24.94
CA ARG A 776 42.11 16.97 -24.41
C ARG A 776 42.43 16.97 -22.92
N ASP A 777 43.54 17.61 -22.57
CA ASP A 777 43.78 18.02 -21.19
C ASP A 777 43.12 19.38 -20.94
N ASP A 778 41.84 19.36 -20.56
CA ASP A 778 41.03 20.58 -20.46
C ASP A 778 41.37 21.42 -19.23
N GLN A 779 41.80 20.77 -18.15
CA GLN A 779 42.17 21.43 -16.90
C GLN A 779 43.69 21.65 -16.76
N GLU A 780 44.48 21.24 -17.77
CA GLU A 780 45.96 21.29 -17.76
C GLU A 780 46.55 20.59 -16.51
N VAL A 781 45.91 19.49 -16.11
CA VAL A 781 46.27 18.69 -14.93
C VAL A 781 47.31 17.61 -15.24
N GLY A 782 47.59 17.38 -16.52
CA GLY A 782 48.47 16.35 -17.03
C GLY A 782 47.68 15.23 -17.70
N LEU A 783 47.88 15.06 -19.01
CA LEU A 783 47.34 13.94 -19.78
C LEU A 783 48.46 13.20 -20.52
N THR A 784 48.83 12.03 -20.01
CA THR A 784 49.81 11.14 -20.67
C THR A 784 49.07 10.19 -21.60
N VAL A 785 49.48 10.10 -22.86
CA VAL A 785 48.81 9.30 -23.88
C VAL A 785 49.77 8.33 -24.55
N SER A 786 49.37 7.06 -24.65
CA SER A 786 50.02 6.04 -25.46
C SER A 786 49.03 5.48 -26.48
N LEU A 787 49.25 5.78 -27.77
CA LEU A 787 48.49 5.23 -28.90
C LEU A 787 49.42 4.27 -29.65
N ASP A 788 49.05 2.99 -29.75
CA ASP A 788 49.87 1.96 -30.41
C ASP A 788 49.01 1.00 -31.23
N GLY A 789 49.39 0.69 -32.46
CA GLY A 789 48.64 -0.22 -33.33
C GLY A 789 47.23 0.28 -33.69
N LEU A 790 47.01 1.59 -33.69
CA LEU A 790 45.72 2.20 -34.02
C LEU A 790 45.54 2.27 -35.54
N THR A 791 44.36 1.92 -36.04
CA THR A 791 43.95 2.16 -37.44
C THR A 791 42.80 3.16 -37.45
N ILE A 792 42.94 4.25 -38.22
CA ILE A 792 41.84 5.19 -38.49
C ILE A 792 41.63 5.27 -39.99
N ASP A 793 40.45 4.88 -40.47
CA ASP A 793 40.13 4.85 -41.91
C ASP A 793 38.80 5.56 -42.24
N GLN A 794 38.70 6.10 -43.44
CA GLN A 794 37.48 6.75 -43.98
C GLN A 794 36.92 7.85 -43.06
N GLY A 795 37.79 8.67 -42.47
CA GLY A 795 37.43 9.68 -41.47
C GLY A 795 37.49 11.12 -41.99
N HIS A 796 36.93 12.06 -41.22
CA HIS A 796 37.12 13.47 -41.48
C HIS A 796 38.48 13.97 -40.94
N GLN A 797 38.72 13.93 -39.62
CA GLN A 797 40.05 14.09 -39.01
C GLN A 797 40.50 12.78 -38.36
N GLY A 798 41.82 12.55 -38.31
CA GLY A 798 42.40 11.40 -37.62
C GLY A 798 42.48 11.62 -36.11
N ILE A 799 43.68 11.93 -35.62
CA ILE A 799 44.00 12.12 -34.20
C ILE A 799 44.10 13.62 -33.91
N THR A 800 43.41 14.08 -32.87
CA THR A 800 43.50 15.43 -32.34
C THR A 800 43.96 15.37 -30.88
N LEU A 801 45.05 16.08 -30.58
CA LEU A 801 45.63 16.18 -29.25
C LEU A 801 45.62 17.63 -28.80
N VAL A 802 45.08 17.90 -27.62
CA VAL A 802 45.04 19.24 -27.03
C VAL A 802 45.70 19.19 -25.64
N ASN A 803 46.85 19.85 -25.50
CA ASN A 803 47.65 19.93 -24.26
C ASN A 803 48.12 18.58 -23.68
N CYS A 804 48.32 17.54 -24.51
CA CYS A 804 48.72 16.20 -24.06
C CYS A 804 50.23 15.93 -24.18
N ASP A 805 50.78 15.03 -23.35
CA ASP A 805 52.07 14.37 -23.62
C ASP A 805 51.80 12.99 -24.25
N ALA A 806 51.93 12.91 -25.58
CA ALA A 806 51.47 11.78 -26.36
C ALA A 806 52.60 11.05 -27.09
N THR A 807 52.59 9.73 -27.00
CA THR A 807 53.35 8.83 -27.88
C THR A 807 52.40 8.11 -28.81
N ILE A 808 52.60 8.28 -30.11
CA ILE A 808 51.84 7.63 -31.19
C ILE A 808 52.81 6.70 -31.91
N SER A 809 52.57 5.40 -31.83
CA SER A 809 53.40 4.36 -32.42
C SER A 809 52.59 3.45 -33.33
N THR A 810 53.22 2.92 -34.38
CA THR A 810 52.67 1.83 -35.22
C THR A 810 51.23 2.07 -35.72
N THR A 811 50.88 3.34 -35.97
CA THR A 811 49.51 3.78 -36.24
C THR A 811 49.32 4.02 -37.74
N HIS A 812 48.21 3.52 -38.30
CA HIS A 812 47.82 3.72 -39.70
C HIS A 812 46.64 4.68 -39.78
N LEU A 813 46.82 5.80 -40.47
CA LEU A 813 45.81 6.82 -40.71
C LEU A 813 45.56 6.93 -42.21
N SER A 814 44.36 6.57 -42.66
CA SER A 814 44.03 6.46 -44.09
C SER A 814 42.72 7.12 -44.47
N ASN A 815 42.67 7.59 -45.74
CA ASN A 815 41.46 8.12 -46.37
C ASN A 815 40.79 9.23 -45.54
N LEU A 816 41.54 10.29 -45.21
CA LEU A 816 41.09 11.37 -44.33
C LEU A 816 40.73 12.65 -45.11
N ALA A 817 39.63 13.29 -44.74
CA ALA A 817 39.21 14.56 -45.37
C ALA A 817 40.13 15.74 -44.98
N GLN A 818 40.54 15.78 -43.71
CA GLN A 818 41.30 16.83 -43.03
C GLN A 818 42.56 16.24 -42.39
N ASN A 819 43.15 16.95 -41.41
CA ASN A 819 44.43 16.58 -40.82
C ASN A 819 44.45 15.14 -40.28
N ALA A 820 45.54 14.42 -40.54
CA ALA A 820 45.73 13.08 -39.99
C ALA A 820 46.13 13.13 -38.52
N ILE A 821 47.11 13.96 -38.16
CA ILE A 821 47.44 14.25 -36.76
C ILE A 821 47.42 15.77 -36.55
N TYR A 822 46.66 16.22 -35.56
CA TYR A 822 46.58 17.63 -35.16
C TYR A 822 46.96 17.77 -33.69
N GLN A 823 48.20 18.16 -33.42
CA GLN A 823 48.70 18.47 -32.08
C GLN A 823 48.55 19.97 -31.81
N LEU A 824 47.93 20.32 -30.67
CA LEU A 824 47.76 21.69 -30.17
C LEU A 824 48.16 21.75 -28.69
N GLY A 825 49.30 22.34 -28.35
CA GLY A 825 49.92 22.28 -27.03
C GLY A 825 50.66 20.96 -26.76
N GLY A 826 51.17 20.82 -25.54
CA GLY A 826 51.78 19.57 -25.04
C GLY A 826 53.01 19.09 -25.82
N SER A 827 53.33 17.79 -25.70
CA SER A 827 54.44 17.13 -26.39
C SER A 827 53.95 15.93 -27.20
N GLY A 828 54.48 15.74 -28.40
CA GLY A 828 54.12 14.63 -29.30
C GLY A 828 55.35 13.85 -29.75
N ARG A 829 55.29 12.51 -29.68
CA ARG A 829 56.27 11.58 -30.26
C ARG A 829 55.54 10.67 -31.24
N ILE A 830 55.67 10.95 -32.53
CA ILE A 830 55.07 10.20 -33.63
C ILE A 830 56.13 9.29 -34.23
N ASN A 831 55.93 7.98 -34.16
CA ASN A 831 56.94 7.00 -34.53
C ASN A 831 56.31 5.84 -35.32
N ARG A 832 56.95 5.39 -36.42
CA ARG A 832 56.49 4.21 -37.18
C ARG A 832 55.03 4.31 -37.63
N CYS A 833 54.59 5.51 -38.01
CA CYS A 833 53.22 5.73 -38.46
C CYS A 833 53.15 5.70 -39.99
N LEU A 834 52.03 5.22 -40.51
CA LEU A 834 51.69 5.30 -41.94
C LEU A 834 50.51 6.26 -42.09
N ILE A 835 50.71 7.35 -42.81
CA ILE A 835 49.67 8.33 -43.12
C ILE A 835 49.46 8.29 -44.63
N ASN A 836 48.27 7.92 -45.09
CA ASN A 836 47.98 7.92 -46.51
C ASN A 836 46.65 8.62 -46.84
N ASP A 837 46.59 9.20 -48.04
CA ASP A 837 45.35 9.71 -48.63
C ASP A 837 44.63 10.77 -47.76
N VAL A 838 45.35 11.84 -47.40
CA VAL A 838 44.79 13.03 -46.73
C VAL A 838 44.40 14.07 -47.77
N THR A 839 43.12 14.32 -47.98
CA THR A 839 42.64 15.02 -49.18
C THR A 839 42.75 16.54 -49.16
N SER A 840 42.62 17.22 -48.00
CA SER A 840 42.70 18.69 -47.93
C SER A 840 43.51 19.26 -46.76
N GLY A 841 43.81 18.46 -45.74
CA GLY A 841 44.56 18.88 -44.55
C GLY A 841 46.07 18.62 -44.64
N TRP A 842 46.70 18.50 -43.47
CA TRP A 842 48.10 18.11 -43.30
C TRP A 842 48.23 16.68 -42.80
N GLY A 843 49.29 15.98 -43.19
CA GLY A 843 49.67 14.72 -42.54
C GLY A 843 49.93 14.93 -41.05
N LEU A 844 50.64 16.01 -40.70
CA LEU A 844 50.81 16.43 -39.32
C LEU A 844 50.76 17.95 -39.19
N VAL A 845 49.95 18.43 -38.23
CA VAL A 845 50.08 19.77 -37.66
C VAL A 845 50.70 19.64 -36.27
N ALA A 846 51.93 20.13 -36.12
CA ALA A 846 52.71 20.10 -34.89
C ALA A 846 52.76 21.49 -34.27
N ARG A 847 51.85 21.78 -33.33
CA ARG A 847 51.83 23.03 -32.55
C ARG A 847 51.94 22.69 -31.08
N GLY A 848 53.12 22.69 -30.48
CA GLY A 848 53.26 22.36 -29.06
C GLY A 848 54.63 22.71 -28.48
N LEU A 849 54.91 22.22 -27.27
CA LEU A 849 56.20 22.37 -26.61
C LEU A 849 57.29 21.55 -27.33
N ARG A 850 56.94 20.32 -27.72
CA ARG A 850 57.81 19.42 -28.47
C ARG A 850 57.04 18.56 -29.46
N SER A 851 57.58 18.37 -30.66
CA SER A 851 57.04 17.39 -31.62
C SER A 851 58.18 16.63 -32.30
N ASP A 852 58.32 15.35 -31.98
CA ASP A 852 59.28 14.46 -32.60
C ASP A 852 58.54 13.53 -33.58
N VAL A 853 58.97 13.50 -34.84
CA VAL A 853 58.50 12.59 -35.88
C VAL A 853 59.66 11.70 -36.30
N ASP A 854 59.44 10.39 -36.26
CA ASP A 854 60.45 9.39 -36.58
C ASP A 854 59.85 8.21 -37.33
N ALA A 855 60.64 7.59 -38.21
CA ALA A 855 60.27 6.37 -38.92
C ALA A 855 58.87 6.41 -39.57
N THR A 856 58.40 7.57 -40.03
CA THR A 856 57.01 7.79 -40.44
C THR A 856 56.90 7.96 -41.95
N GLN A 857 55.88 7.36 -42.55
CA GLN A 857 55.64 7.43 -43.98
C GLN A 857 54.36 8.23 -44.26
N MET A 858 54.45 9.24 -45.12
CA MET A 858 53.31 10.05 -45.55
C MET A 858 53.15 9.96 -47.07
N ILE A 859 52.02 9.41 -47.55
CA ILE A 859 51.78 9.14 -48.96
C ILE A 859 50.49 9.83 -49.41
N ARG A 860 50.56 10.71 -50.41
CA ARG A 860 49.39 11.45 -50.94
C ARG A 860 48.64 12.23 -49.85
N ALA A 861 49.38 12.82 -48.91
CA ALA A 861 48.82 13.83 -48.02
C ALA A 861 48.83 15.19 -48.72
N ALA A 862 47.71 15.90 -48.75
CA ALA A 862 47.58 17.19 -49.44
C ALA A 862 48.69 18.17 -49.01
N ASN A 863 49.10 18.12 -47.75
CA ASN A 863 50.30 18.76 -47.23
C ASN A 863 50.99 17.79 -46.27
N GLY A 864 52.32 17.76 -46.21
CA GLY A 864 53.08 16.85 -45.36
C GLY A 864 53.05 17.27 -43.88
N VAL A 865 54.04 18.06 -43.44
CA VAL A 865 54.17 18.49 -42.04
C VAL A 865 54.13 20.01 -41.91
N LEU A 866 53.22 20.54 -41.09
CA LEU A 866 53.25 21.90 -40.58
C LEU A 866 53.87 21.89 -39.19
N PHE A 867 55.03 22.51 -39.05
CA PHE A 867 55.80 22.56 -37.81
C PHE A 867 55.78 23.97 -37.22
N GLU A 868 55.15 24.10 -36.06
CA GLU A 868 55.03 25.33 -35.28
C GLU A 868 55.41 25.10 -33.80
N SER A 869 55.93 23.93 -33.44
CA SER A 869 56.34 23.60 -32.07
C SER A 869 57.64 24.27 -31.64
N ASN A 870 57.78 24.58 -30.35
CA ASN A 870 58.95 25.26 -29.78
C ASN A 870 60.25 24.46 -29.91
N SER A 871 60.14 23.13 -29.98
CA SER A 871 61.25 22.22 -30.21
C SER A 871 60.78 20.96 -30.92
N GLY A 872 61.68 20.26 -31.59
CA GLY A 872 61.39 18.94 -32.13
C GLY A 872 62.27 18.54 -33.30
N ARG A 873 62.03 17.34 -33.80
CA ARG A 873 62.79 16.78 -34.92
C ARG A 873 61.90 15.96 -35.85
N ILE A 874 62.23 15.95 -37.14
CA ILE A 874 61.63 15.08 -38.15
C ILE A 874 62.77 14.25 -38.71
N ARG A 875 62.73 12.94 -38.51
CA ARG A 875 63.82 12.05 -38.93
C ARG A 875 63.33 10.74 -39.52
N ASN A 876 64.15 10.08 -40.34
CA ASN A 876 63.83 8.80 -40.98
C ASN A 876 62.40 8.78 -41.55
N THR A 877 62.00 9.83 -42.26
CA THR A 877 60.60 10.05 -42.63
C THR A 877 60.50 10.26 -44.14
N THR A 878 59.44 9.71 -44.76
CA THR A 878 59.15 9.92 -46.18
C THR A 878 57.87 10.74 -46.35
N ILE A 879 57.87 11.65 -47.32
CA ILE A 879 56.70 12.45 -47.70
C ILE A 879 56.59 12.43 -49.23
N THR A 880 55.53 11.81 -49.74
CA THR A 880 55.36 11.61 -51.18
C THR A 880 54.06 12.23 -51.67
N ALA A 881 54.12 12.92 -52.81
CA ALA A 881 52.95 13.49 -53.51
C ALA A 881 52.13 14.49 -52.67
N ALA A 882 52.80 15.35 -51.91
CA ALA A 882 52.18 16.44 -51.15
C ALA A 882 52.29 17.80 -51.89
N ASN A 883 51.42 18.78 -51.61
CA ASN A 883 51.59 20.13 -52.15
C ASN A 883 52.79 20.84 -51.51
N TYR A 884 52.90 20.74 -50.19
CA TYR A 884 54.06 21.18 -49.40
C TYR A 884 54.63 19.97 -48.66
N GLY A 885 55.95 19.75 -48.72
CA GLY A 885 56.60 18.68 -47.97
C GLY A 885 56.65 18.99 -46.47
N ILE A 886 57.53 19.91 -46.07
CA ILE A 886 57.65 20.38 -44.67
C ILE A 886 57.53 21.92 -44.66
N TYR A 887 56.75 22.45 -43.72
CA TYR A 887 56.48 23.87 -43.59
C TYR A 887 56.70 24.33 -42.14
N VAL A 888 57.70 25.17 -41.90
CA VAL A 888 58.04 25.71 -40.57
C VAL A 888 57.50 27.13 -40.43
N ALA A 889 56.67 27.40 -39.42
CA ALA A 889 55.79 28.59 -39.44
C ALA A 889 55.64 29.38 -38.12
N GLY A 890 56.31 28.99 -37.03
CA GLY A 890 56.27 29.69 -35.74
C GLY A 890 57.57 30.44 -35.42
N SER A 891 57.48 31.65 -34.87
CA SER A 891 58.66 32.46 -34.53
C SER A 891 59.54 31.83 -33.44
N GLU A 892 58.96 31.04 -32.55
CA GLU A 892 59.67 30.28 -31.51
C GLU A 892 60.07 28.87 -31.96
N SER A 893 59.73 28.47 -33.19
CA SER A 893 59.93 27.10 -33.63
C SER A 893 61.42 26.77 -33.72
N ASN A 894 61.77 25.53 -33.33
CA ASN A 894 63.12 25.00 -33.46
C ASN A 894 63.07 23.55 -33.93
N CYS A 895 63.28 23.33 -35.24
CA CYS A 895 63.08 22.05 -35.91
C CYS A 895 64.39 21.49 -36.48
N SER A 896 64.74 20.25 -36.16
CA SER A 896 65.79 19.49 -36.87
C SER A 896 65.16 18.54 -37.87
N VAL A 897 65.66 18.49 -39.09
CA VAL A 897 65.21 17.59 -40.16
C VAL A 897 66.41 16.80 -40.65
N ASP A 898 66.41 15.48 -40.41
CA ASP A 898 67.58 14.64 -40.66
C ASP A 898 67.17 13.29 -41.28
N PHE A 899 67.80 12.85 -42.36
CA PHE A 899 67.47 11.57 -43.02
C PHE A 899 65.99 11.51 -43.48
N VAL A 900 65.55 12.54 -44.20
CA VAL A 900 64.17 12.65 -44.70
C VAL A 900 64.16 12.60 -46.23
N SER A 901 63.16 11.97 -46.83
CA SER A 901 62.98 11.94 -48.29
C SER A 901 61.62 12.51 -48.67
N ILE A 902 61.63 13.68 -49.31
CA ILE A 902 60.45 14.35 -49.86
C ILE A 902 60.44 14.13 -51.37
N ALA A 903 59.40 13.50 -51.91
CA ALA A 903 59.30 13.16 -53.31
C ALA A 903 58.02 13.67 -53.96
N ASN A 904 58.17 14.20 -55.19
CA ASN A 904 57.07 14.69 -56.01
C ASN A 904 56.19 15.72 -55.27
N ALA A 905 56.82 16.65 -54.53
CA ALA A 905 56.07 17.72 -53.90
C ALA A 905 55.52 18.68 -54.98
N ALA A 906 54.20 18.81 -55.12
CA ALA A 906 53.56 19.50 -56.24
C ALA A 906 53.85 21.01 -56.30
N SER A 907 54.25 21.62 -55.17
CA SER A 907 54.66 23.03 -55.12
C SER A 907 56.04 23.17 -54.50
N ILE A 908 56.17 22.96 -53.18
CA ILE A 908 57.41 23.25 -52.45
C ILE A 908 57.82 22.05 -51.61
N GLY A 909 59.11 21.70 -51.67
CA GLY A 909 59.67 20.64 -50.85
C GLY A 909 59.79 21.05 -49.37
N PHE A 910 60.53 22.11 -49.07
CA PHE A 910 60.70 22.65 -47.73
C PHE A 910 60.47 24.16 -47.68
N VAL A 911 59.68 24.62 -46.70
CA VAL A 911 59.41 26.03 -46.45
C VAL A 911 59.85 26.41 -45.03
N ARG A 912 60.63 27.49 -44.92
CA ARG A 912 60.82 28.20 -43.64
C ARG A 912 60.20 29.58 -43.74
N ARG A 913 59.07 29.76 -43.05
CA ARG A 913 58.41 31.06 -42.93
C ARG A 913 58.90 31.85 -41.72
N ASP A 914 59.20 31.18 -40.61
CA ASP A 914 59.71 31.76 -39.37
C ASP A 914 60.44 30.69 -38.53
N GLY A 915 61.13 31.10 -37.47
CA GLY A 915 61.78 30.20 -36.51
C GLY A 915 63.12 29.63 -36.97
N ASN A 916 63.70 28.74 -36.17
CA ASN A 916 64.93 28.03 -36.46
C ASN A 916 64.65 26.68 -37.12
N ALA A 917 65.42 26.35 -38.16
CA ALA A 917 65.40 25.03 -38.78
C ALA A 917 66.81 24.56 -39.15
N ALA A 918 67.10 23.28 -38.92
CA ALA A 918 68.35 22.63 -39.29
C ALA A 918 68.06 21.44 -40.21
N LEU A 919 68.65 21.40 -41.41
CA LEU A 919 68.41 20.34 -42.40
C LEU A 919 69.72 19.64 -42.75
N SER A 920 69.74 18.32 -42.65
CA SER A 920 70.83 17.54 -43.21
C SER A 920 70.39 16.17 -43.66
N ASN A 921 71.17 15.53 -44.52
CA ASN A 921 70.86 14.22 -45.10
C ASN A 921 69.42 14.14 -45.61
N THR A 922 68.90 15.22 -46.18
CA THR A 922 67.52 15.30 -46.62
C THR A 922 67.45 15.36 -48.15
N ILE A 923 66.62 14.51 -48.76
CA ILE A 923 66.29 14.60 -50.17
C ILE A 923 65.04 15.45 -50.33
N ILE A 924 65.11 16.46 -51.19
CA ILE A 924 64.00 17.34 -51.51
C ILE A 924 63.76 17.34 -53.01
N HIS A 925 62.74 16.61 -53.46
CA HIS A 925 62.27 16.62 -54.85
C HIS A 925 60.91 17.36 -54.93
N GLY A 926 60.96 18.61 -55.38
CA GLY A 926 59.81 19.52 -55.48
C GLY A 926 59.63 20.08 -56.89
N GLN A 927 58.39 20.17 -57.37
CA GLN A 927 58.08 20.56 -58.74
C GLN A 927 58.37 22.04 -59.06
N ARG A 928 58.32 22.93 -58.06
CA ARG A 928 58.61 24.36 -58.24
C ARG A 928 59.78 24.86 -57.40
N TYR A 929 59.73 24.68 -56.08
CA TYR A 929 60.76 25.16 -55.15
C TYR A 929 61.33 24.01 -54.31
N GLY A 930 62.66 23.97 -54.13
CA GLY A 930 63.35 23.05 -53.23
C GLY A 930 63.28 23.53 -51.79
N ILE A 931 64.24 24.36 -51.38
CA ILE A 931 64.25 25.11 -50.12
C ILE A 931 63.74 26.53 -50.38
N TYR A 932 62.65 26.90 -49.72
CA TYR A 932 62.03 28.22 -49.80
C TYR A 932 62.05 28.92 -48.44
N ASP A 933 63.04 29.77 -48.23
CA ASP A 933 63.22 30.55 -47.00
C ASP A 933 62.71 31.98 -47.19
N THR A 934 61.70 32.37 -46.41
CA THR A 934 61.15 33.73 -46.42
C THR A 934 61.21 34.40 -45.06
N ALA A 935 61.82 33.75 -44.07
CA ALA A 935 61.78 34.24 -42.71
C ALA A 935 62.63 35.50 -42.55
N THR A 936 62.08 36.46 -41.79
CA THR A 936 62.81 37.68 -41.42
C THR A 936 63.55 37.57 -40.10
N SER A 937 63.39 36.44 -39.38
CA SER A 937 64.02 36.13 -38.10
C SER A 937 64.24 34.62 -37.92
N GLY A 938 65.07 34.23 -36.95
CA GLY A 938 65.52 32.83 -36.77
C GLY A 938 66.62 32.42 -37.76
N VAL A 939 67.17 31.22 -37.58
CA VAL A 939 68.31 30.71 -38.35
C VAL A 939 67.93 29.45 -39.13
N LEU A 940 68.23 29.44 -40.43
CA LEU A 940 68.27 28.24 -41.24
C LEU A 940 69.71 27.74 -41.32
N THR A 941 69.96 26.51 -40.88
CA THR A 941 71.20 25.78 -41.22
C THR A 941 70.83 24.62 -42.12
N HIS A 942 71.54 24.48 -43.23
CA HIS A 942 71.34 23.35 -44.14
C HIS A 942 72.68 22.94 -44.75
N ASP A 943 72.97 21.63 -44.77
CA ASP A 943 74.18 21.06 -45.34
C ASP A 943 73.97 19.55 -45.59
N HIS A 944 74.67 18.97 -46.58
CA HIS A 944 74.52 17.55 -46.96
C HIS A 944 73.08 17.15 -47.36
N ASN A 945 72.41 17.97 -48.17
CA ASN A 945 71.08 17.65 -48.73
C ASN A 945 71.16 17.44 -50.25
N LEU A 946 70.13 16.82 -50.84
CA LEU A 946 70.00 16.65 -52.29
C LEU A 946 68.71 17.31 -52.77
N ILE A 947 68.85 18.37 -53.58
CA ILE A 947 67.74 19.22 -54.00
C ILE A 947 67.47 19.06 -55.51
N ASP A 948 66.27 18.58 -55.84
CA ASP A 948 65.75 18.48 -57.21
C ASP A 948 64.50 19.33 -57.36
N ALA A 949 64.64 20.52 -57.94
CA ALA A 949 63.52 21.43 -58.20
C ALA A 949 63.84 22.39 -59.35
N GLN A 950 62.79 23.01 -59.92
CA GLN A 950 62.96 24.08 -60.92
C GLN A 950 63.79 25.24 -60.36
N ILE A 951 63.54 25.60 -59.10
CA ILE A 951 64.30 26.61 -58.36
C ILE A 951 64.74 25.96 -57.03
N PRO A 952 65.97 25.42 -56.95
CA PRO A 952 66.45 24.68 -55.80
C PRO A 952 66.49 25.49 -54.49
N PHE A 953 66.89 26.76 -54.55
CA PHE A 953 67.02 27.63 -53.38
C PHE A 953 66.35 28.98 -53.60
N VAL A 954 65.57 29.45 -52.64
CA VAL A 954 64.99 30.80 -52.59
C VAL A 954 65.17 31.38 -51.20
N GLY A 955 65.68 32.61 -51.12
CA GLY A 955 65.97 33.29 -49.85
C GLY A 955 67.19 32.78 -49.10
N THR A 956 67.85 31.75 -49.64
CA THR A 956 69.16 31.23 -49.22
C THR A 956 69.96 30.81 -50.46
N ASP A 957 71.27 30.64 -50.31
CA ASP A 957 72.17 30.07 -51.31
C ASP A 957 72.48 28.60 -50.96
N ALA A 958 73.07 27.84 -51.90
CA ALA A 958 73.55 26.49 -51.62
C ALA A 958 74.71 26.53 -50.60
N ALA A 959 74.69 25.64 -49.60
CA ALA A 959 75.82 25.39 -48.70
C ALA A 959 76.89 24.51 -49.36
N GLU A 960 78.03 24.31 -48.69
CA GLU A 960 79.23 23.68 -49.27
C GLU A 960 78.99 22.24 -49.76
N ASN A 961 78.25 21.43 -48.99
CA ASN A 961 78.00 20.01 -49.30
C ASN A 961 76.58 19.76 -49.84
N GLU A 962 75.97 20.75 -50.49
CA GLU A 962 74.65 20.60 -51.11
C GLU A 962 74.74 19.97 -52.50
N GLY A 963 73.96 18.92 -52.73
CA GLY A 963 73.76 18.29 -54.02
C GLY A 963 72.57 18.87 -54.76
N THR A 964 72.65 18.98 -56.09
CA THR A 964 71.48 19.25 -56.93
C THR A 964 71.33 18.20 -58.03
N GLY A 965 70.09 17.82 -58.34
CA GLY A 965 69.77 16.88 -59.40
C GLY A 965 68.92 15.70 -58.93
N SER A 966 68.47 14.91 -59.90
CA SER A 966 67.46 13.87 -59.64
C SER A 966 67.91 12.86 -58.59
N PRO A 967 67.07 12.57 -57.57
CA PRO A 967 67.37 11.59 -56.53
C PRO A 967 67.30 10.14 -57.02
N ARG A 968 66.75 9.89 -58.23
CA ARG A 968 66.65 8.56 -58.85
C ARG A 968 66.05 7.52 -57.90
N PHE A 969 64.83 7.75 -57.44
CA PHE A 969 64.06 6.77 -56.67
C PHE A 969 63.64 5.57 -57.54
N VAL A 970 63.36 4.43 -56.90
CA VAL A 970 62.92 3.19 -57.58
C VAL A 970 61.53 3.35 -58.19
N ASP A 971 60.52 3.76 -57.40
CA ASP A 971 59.15 4.00 -57.89
C ASP A 971 58.44 5.06 -57.04
N VAL A 972 58.53 6.32 -57.48
CA VAL A 972 57.94 7.46 -56.76
C VAL A 972 56.41 7.39 -56.71
N ASP A 973 55.76 6.94 -57.78
CA ASP A 973 54.30 6.94 -57.88
C ASP A 973 53.68 5.88 -56.97
N ALA A 974 54.39 4.76 -56.77
CA ALA A 974 54.03 3.75 -55.77
C ALA A 974 54.42 4.13 -54.33
N GLY A 975 55.19 5.21 -54.12
CA GLY A 975 55.71 5.62 -52.81
C GLY A 975 57.01 4.94 -52.38
N ASP A 976 57.64 4.16 -53.27
CA ASP A 976 58.93 3.52 -53.06
C ASP A 976 60.07 4.51 -53.32
N LEU A 977 60.55 5.14 -52.24
CA LEU A 977 61.63 6.12 -52.26
C LEU A 977 63.01 5.51 -52.00
N HIS A 978 63.19 4.20 -52.18
CA HIS A 978 64.53 3.62 -52.19
C HIS A 978 65.36 4.23 -53.32
N LEU A 979 66.67 4.35 -53.08
CA LEU A 979 67.60 4.88 -54.07
C LEU A 979 67.88 3.82 -55.15
N ALA A 980 67.71 4.19 -56.41
CA ALA A 980 68.17 3.37 -57.53
C ALA A 980 69.67 3.58 -57.79
N SER A 981 70.31 2.58 -58.39
CA SER A 981 71.75 2.61 -58.69
C SER A 981 72.17 3.87 -59.44
N GLY A 982 73.16 4.58 -58.90
CA GLY A 982 73.71 5.83 -59.43
C GLY A 982 72.92 7.08 -59.05
N SER A 983 72.09 7.03 -58.01
CA SER A 983 71.57 8.23 -57.35
C SER A 983 72.71 9.08 -56.79
N PRO A 984 72.65 10.43 -56.90
CA PRO A 984 73.59 11.35 -56.25
C PRO A 984 73.55 11.31 -54.71
N ALA A 985 72.53 10.70 -54.12
CA ALA A 985 72.38 10.61 -52.67
C ALA A 985 73.20 9.48 -52.02
N ILE A 986 73.74 8.55 -52.83
CA ILE A 986 74.52 7.39 -52.36
C ILE A 986 75.88 7.86 -51.81
N ASN A 987 76.23 7.44 -50.59
CA ASN A 987 77.45 7.82 -49.84
C ASN A 987 77.70 9.33 -49.71
N ALA A 988 76.66 10.18 -49.82
CA ALA A 988 76.81 11.64 -49.84
C ALA A 988 76.39 12.33 -48.53
N GLY A 989 75.93 11.57 -47.54
CA GLY A 989 75.48 12.07 -46.24
C GLY A 989 76.59 12.20 -45.20
N ILE A 990 76.21 12.75 -44.05
CA ILE A 990 77.06 12.95 -42.87
C ILE A 990 76.52 12.18 -41.65
N ASP A 991 77.38 11.78 -40.72
CA ASP A 991 76.96 11.17 -39.45
C ASP A 991 76.16 12.17 -38.59
N ARG A 992 74.93 11.79 -38.24
CA ARG A 992 74.04 12.52 -37.32
C ARG A 992 73.56 11.68 -36.14
N ASN A 993 74.32 10.65 -35.78
CA ASN A 993 74.05 9.73 -34.67
C ASN A 993 72.68 9.02 -34.81
N THR A 994 72.32 8.67 -36.04
CA THR A 994 71.15 7.83 -36.37
C THR A 994 71.68 6.62 -37.13
N TRP A 995 71.62 5.44 -36.50
CA TRP A 995 72.33 4.24 -36.93
C TRP A 995 71.48 3.24 -37.71
N VAL A 996 70.20 3.56 -37.92
CA VAL A 996 69.25 2.69 -38.60
C VAL A 996 68.38 3.53 -39.53
N ASP A 997 68.17 3.05 -40.75
CA ASP A 997 67.29 3.67 -41.75
C ASP A 997 65.81 3.34 -41.51
N LEU A 998 64.93 3.75 -42.44
CA LEU A 998 63.49 3.51 -42.33
C LEU A 998 63.10 2.03 -42.47
N ASP A 999 63.86 1.23 -43.22
CA ASP A 999 63.64 -0.21 -43.41
C ASP A 999 64.22 -1.07 -42.28
N GLY A 1000 65.03 -0.45 -41.41
CA GLY A 1000 65.71 -1.16 -40.33
C GLY A 1000 67.16 -1.54 -40.66
N ASN A 1001 67.72 -1.11 -41.79
CA ASN A 1001 69.10 -1.35 -42.18
C ASN A 1001 70.06 -0.44 -41.40
N GLU A 1002 71.28 -0.93 -41.12
CA GLU A 1002 72.30 -0.16 -40.40
C GLU A 1002 72.81 1.04 -41.24
N ARG A 1003 73.17 2.15 -40.60
CA ARG A 1003 73.82 3.30 -41.25
C ARG A 1003 75.28 3.44 -40.80
N PRO A 1004 76.27 3.55 -41.70
CA PRO A 1004 76.15 3.38 -43.15
C PRO A 1004 76.10 1.90 -43.57
N SER A 1005 75.26 1.53 -44.54
CA SER A 1005 75.19 0.15 -45.10
C SER A 1005 76.05 -0.07 -46.35
N PHE A 1006 76.56 1.00 -46.97
CA PHE A 1006 77.46 0.94 -48.13
C PHE A 1006 78.89 1.41 -47.82
N ASP A 1007 79.35 2.52 -48.41
CA ASP A 1007 80.71 3.07 -48.21
C ASP A 1007 80.70 4.41 -47.43
N GLY A 1008 79.51 4.97 -47.18
CA GLY A 1008 79.27 6.21 -46.43
C GLY A 1008 77.78 6.34 -46.11
N PHE A 1009 77.37 7.39 -45.39
CA PHE A 1009 75.95 7.62 -45.09
C PHE A 1009 75.20 8.03 -46.35
N GLU A 1010 73.97 7.57 -46.53
CA GLU A 1010 73.07 8.08 -47.56
C GLU A 1010 72.40 9.39 -47.14
N ILE A 1011 72.18 10.29 -48.11
CA ILE A 1011 71.20 11.37 -47.96
C ILE A 1011 69.81 10.75 -48.13
N GLY A 1012 68.90 10.97 -47.19
CA GLY A 1012 67.51 10.49 -47.26
C GLY A 1012 67.12 9.42 -46.23
N ALA A 1013 65.87 8.98 -46.31
CA ALA A 1013 65.25 8.08 -45.34
C ALA A 1013 65.70 6.61 -45.43
N TYR A 1014 66.29 6.20 -46.56
CA TYR A 1014 66.73 4.83 -46.84
C TYR A 1014 68.23 4.78 -47.10
N GLU A 1015 68.87 3.67 -46.76
CA GLU A 1015 70.24 3.34 -47.17
C GLU A 1015 70.24 2.58 -48.50
N TYR A 1016 71.32 2.73 -49.25
CA TYR A 1016 71.52 1.98 -50.49
C TYR A 1016 72.29 0.70 -50.20
N MET A 1017 71.61 -0.44 -50.23
CA MET A 1017 72.23 -1.72 -49.88
C MET A 1017 73.27 -2.18 -50.92
N ARG A 1018 74.35 -2.83 -50.46
CA ARG A 1018 75.28 -3.56 -51.35
C ARG A 1018 74.49 -4.63 -52.12
N PRO A 1019 74.60 -4.70 -53.46
CA PRO A 1019 74.02 -5.81 -54.22
C PRO A 1019 74.59 -7.16 -53.74
N ASP A 1020 73.72 -8.14 -53.49
CA ASP A 1020 74.12 -9.50 -53.14
C ASP A 1020 75.11 -10.07 -54.19
N GLY A 1021 76.28 -10.51 -53.73
CA GLY A 1021 77.35 -11.04 -54.59
C GLY A 1021 78.42 -10.04 -55.03
N SER A 1022 78.40 -8.80 -54.52
CA SER A 1022 79.48 -7.83 -54.74
C SER A 1022 80.76 -8.18 -53.95
N ILE A 1023 81.93 -8.08 -54.60
CA ILE A 1023 83.25 -8.31 -53.98
C ILE A 1023 83.68 -7.04 -53.25
N LYS A 1024 83.75 -7.06 -51.90
CA LYS A 1024 84.45 -6.01 -51.14
C LYS A 1024 85.96 -6.22 -51.28
N VAL A 1025 86.66 -5.27 -51.88
CA VAL A 1025 88.13 -5.19 -51.77
C VAL A 1025 88.42 -4.45 -50.47
N LEU A 1026 88.84 -5.19 -49.44
CA LEU A 1026 89.29 -4.59 -48.18
C LEU A 1026 90.50 -3.70 -48.46
N SER A 1027 90.54 -2.50 -47.87
CA SER A 1027 91.77 -1.70 -47.82
C SER A 1027 92.83 -2.45 -47.02
N TRP A 1028 94.11 -2.23 -47.36
CA TRP A 1028 95.24 -2.94 -46.73
C TRP A 1028 95.25 -2.78 -45.19
N ASP A 1029 94.67 -1.69 -44.72
CA ASP A 1029 94.65 -1.24 -43.33
C ASP A 1029 93.59 -2.00 -42.49
N GLU A 1030 92.51 -2.49 -43.12
CA GLU A 1030 91.46 -3.29 -42.45
C GLU A 1030 91.94 -4.72 -42.10
N VAL A 1031 93.06 -5.18 -42.68
CA VAL A 1031 93.61 -6.53 -42.46
C VAL A 1031 94.71 -6.54 -41.39
N ALA A 1032 95.26 -5.38 -41.00
CA ALA A 1032 96.49 -5.27 -40.23
C ALA A 1032 96.33 -5.13 -38.70
N THR A 1033 95.12 -5.21 -38.15
CA THR A 1033 94.90 -5.22 -36.69
C THR A 1033 94.09 -6.43 -36.24
N GLN A 1034 94.81 -7.52 -35.92
CA GLN A 1034 94.38 -8.57 -35.00
C GLN A 1034 95.22 -8.50 -33.72
#